data_AF-A0A0Q9N802-F1
#
_entry.id   AF-A0A0Q9N802-F1
#
_cell.length_a   1.000
_cell.length_b   1.000
_cell.length_c   1.000
_cell.angle_alpha   90.00
_cell.angle_beta   90.00
_cell.angle_gamma   90.00
#
_symmetry.space_group_name_H-M   'P 1'
#
loop_
_entity.id
_entity.type
_entity.pdbx_description
1 polymer ?
#
loop_
_entity_poly.entity_id
_entity_poly.type
_entity_poly.pdbx_seq_one_letter_code
_entity_poly.pdbx_strand_id
1 'polypeptide(L)'
;MKKLLTSTLIVNLMLLAFLLMGSTVMANGALQMIQPSAAGAATGSTFFPLENAFDSTDAALDVTGVPVGGAGPNNAPAYSTSRVGYVDLGTNWANIRITSTWTKYRTSSVGDMTPYTEVWWDNDIDMTNDSGLTETHLNFNSVQDLPNTGTTTPWIQDNDVSLSPVSPSGRYLMLRSPINMTNRASEYAMVGYLVEESYKIITPTVAGQASGSQFYPLDNAFDGQPSLDSLTGQPTGGTTADDAPAYADRVGYMDFGADWSKVRLTSTWTKYRASSSGNQTPYASLWWDDDIDTVNDSGFTETRINFNSAQNLSTGATTAWVKDKDVTSNPVVPKARYLLARSPLSMTNRASEYAFVGWIDENGNGIQDSPYRAVSGITVTGAGGATSLLTGSTLQMSAVVQPFDATNANVTWSVVNGTGSATITSSGLLTAESDGNVTVKATAQDGSGIFGTFDLAISQYSQLILPVQGATSIYYIDLQASFPNVNWQTLERLYIPAGNYQYIKLGNLPLRTASNPLIITNYGGQVKVSGTYSYTLSIEGGKHWILTGKYDSVLKTGHVNFQGHQNGNYLTSAGKYGIEVGRNDSNGISVSKNATNFELAHIEVAHAGFAGLLIKTDGVPTATMDGVKIHDMYIHDSESEGMYIGNTSSDISKQHIFTNLEIFNNRVLRSGTEGIQLTNMGDGVKVYNNVVVMNALDWKDPFQQWQDGTFQYGQRTGSAEIYNNVFIGTASSLFTLRFSAAPGETPDPTDEVVMHDNYFSHSRDIFAYIHDTPSNYASKFRFENNVIRQINFHYDEIPGGHVNSNKMFYVSDNTHNPMVFTNNTRDGGQVFIDSIAGNNGTLGNITATGNTTNASLAPIKFKDVAPFSSTFDWSLVERWDDYSDLYAVPIYFNYGDYVYDFPTGNLYKNVEAGTHTGKNPATNPATWSLLTPMKEDFRLDATSPYQGTGLLP
;
A
#
# COMPACT_ATOMS: atom_id res chain seq x y z
N MET A 1 118.92 11.10 12.25
CA MET A 1 118.31 11.26 10.91
C MET A 1 117.16 10.28 10.78
N LYS A 2 115.98 10.78 10.39
CA LYS A 2 114.90 10.16 9.58
C LYS A 2 114.99 8.64 9.38
N LYS A 3 113.97 7.81 9.61
CA LYS A 3 112.56 7.86 10.00
C LYS A 3 112.33 6.54 10.77
N LEU A 4 111.47 6.48 11.80
CA LEU A 4 110.53 5.37 12.06
C LEU A 4 109.90 5.55 13.46
N LEU A 5 108.62 5.91 13.45
CA LEU A 5 107.67 5.95 14.56
C LEU A 5 106.34 5.65 13.88
N THR A 6 105.80 4.43 14.01
CA THR A 6 104.38 4.04 13.81
C THR A 6 104.26 2.52 13.64
N SER A 7 103.90 1.79 14.70
CA SER A 7 103.52 0.37 14.61
C SER A 7 102.59 -0.03 15.76
N THR A 8 101.38 0.53 15.76
CA THR A 8 100.22 0.02 16.53
C THR A 8 98.86 0.42 15.94
N LEU A 9 98.80 0.89 14.68
CA LEU A 9 97.56 1.43 14.08
C LEU A 9 97.10 0.75 12.78
N ILE A 10 97.73 -0.36 12.35
CA ILE A 10 97.48 -0.94 11.01
C ILE A 10 96.93 -2.39 11.05
N VAL A 11 96.89 -3.05 12.20
CA VAL A 11 96.30 -4.41 12.32
C VAL A 11 94.81 -4.39 12.72
N ASN A 12 94.31 -3.29 13.30
CA ASN A 12 92.87 -3.06 13.51
C ASN A 12 92.15 -2.42 12.30
N LEU A 13 92.88 -2.05 11.24
CA LEU A 13 92.28 -1.52 10.01
C LEU A 13 92.01 -2.59 8.93
N MET A 14 92.51 -3.82 9.10
CA MET A 14 92.23 -4.95 8.20
C MET A 14 91.16 -5.91 8.73
N LEU A 15 90.76 -5.80 10.01
CA LEU A 15 89.63 -6.55 10.57
C LEU A 15 88.30 -5.77 10.54
N LEU A 16 88.34 -4.49 10.14
CA LEU A 16 87.15 -3.63 10.01
C LEU A 16 86.67 -3.46 8.55
N ALA A 17 87.41 -4.01 7.57
CA ALA A 17 87.08 -3.94 6.15
C ALA A 17 86.36 -5.20 5.61
N PHE A 18 86.08 -6.19 6.47
CA PHE A 18 85.33 -7.41 6.12
C PHE A 18 83.97 -7.53 6.84
N LEU A 19 83.51 -6.48 7.52
CA LEU A 19 82.18 -6.43 8.19
C LEU A 19 81.29 -5.27 7.72
N LEU A 20 81.54 -4.75 6.52
CA LEU A 20 80.84 -3.58 5.95
C LEU A 20 80.37 -3.80 4.51
N MET A 21 79.93 -5.02 4.20
CA MET A 21 79.10 -5.30 3.02
C MET A 21 77.92 -6.15 3.45
N GLY A 22 76.80 -5.49 3.73
CA GLY A 22 75.59 -6.14 4.20
C GLY A 22 74.46 -5.21 4.65
N SER A 23 74.31 -4.05 4.00
CA SER A 23 73.02 -3.38 3.82
C SER A 23 73.25 -2.19 2.89
N THR A 24 72.81 -2.33 1.64
CA THR A 24 72.57 -1.18 0.79
C THR A 24 71.64 -0.25 1.54
N VAL A 25 72.09 1.00 1.75
CA VAL A 25 71.26 2.08 2.28
C VAL A 25 70.07 2.24 1.32
N MET A 26 68.88 1.85 1.79
CA MET A 26 67.63 1.86 1.04
C MET A 26 67.17 3.32 0.83
N ALA A 27 66.88 3.71 -0.41
CA ALA A 27 66.43 5.07 -0.73
C ALA A 27 64.93 5.23 -0.45
N ASN A 28 64.56 6.32 0.25
CA ASN A 28 63.18 6.69 0.59
C ASN A 28 62.36 6.97 -0.69
N GLY A 29 61.14 6.44 -0.78
CA GLY A 29 60.16 6.73 -1.84
C GLY A 29 60.30 6.02 -3.19
N ALA A 30 61.32 5.17 -3.40
CA ALA A 30 61.45 4.37 -4.64
C ALA A 30 60.83 2.97 -4.51
N LEU A 31 60.11 2.52 -5.55
CA LEU A 31 59.62 1.15 -5.64
C LEU A 31 60.77 0.14 -5.66
N GLN A 32 60.67 -0.87 -4.81
CA GLN A 32 61.66 -1.92 -4.61
C GLN A 32 61.00 -3.22 -4.14
N MET A 33 61.73 -4.33 -4.25
CA MET A 33 61.37 -5.59 -3.58
C MET A 33 61.48 -5.39 -2.06
N ILE A 34 60.40 -5.60 -1.32
CA ILE A 34 60.39 -5.61 0.14
C ILE A 34 60.92 -6.97 0.59
N GLN A 35 62.15 -6.96 1.09
CA GLN A 35 62.82 -8.16 1.61
C GLN A 35 62.45 -8.37 3.08
N PRO A 36 61.78 -9.48 3.45
CA PRO A 36 61.55 -9.82 4.84
C PRO A 36 62.86 -9.96 5.60
N SER A 37 62.89 -9.56 6.87
CA SER A 37 64.04 -9.86 7.76
C SER A 37 64.09 -11.35 8.14
N ALA A 38 62.94 -12.01 8.13
CA ALA A 38 62.81 -13.46 8.21
C ALA A 38 61.44 -13.90 7.65
N ALA A 39 61.33 -15.13 7.17
CA ALA A 39 60.05 -15.74 6.82
C ALA A 39 60.02 -17.15 7.42
N GLY A 40 59.25 -17.33 8.50
CA GLY A 40 58.97 -18.59 9.21
C GLY A 40 60.10 -19.62 9.35
N ALA A 41 60.76 -19.76 10.51
CA ALA A 41 61.60 -20.95 10.79
C ALA A 41 60.77 -22.11 11.38
N ALA A 42 60.88 -23.32 10.83
CA ALA A 42 60.08 -24.47 11.27
C ALA A 42 60.41 -24.94 12.71
N THR A 43 59.56 -24.60 13.69
CA THR A 43 59.55 -25.28 14.99
C THR A 43 58.11 -25.55 15.46
N GLY A 44 57.67 -26.81 15.41
CA GLY A 44 56.35 -27.27 15.89
C GLY A 44 55.45 -27.85 14.78
N SER A 45 54.39 -28.57 15.15
CA SER A 45 53.45 -29.23 14.21
C SER A 45 52.38 -28.30 13.62
N THR A 46 52.25 -27.08 14.14
CA THR A 46 51.19 -26.12 13.82
C THR A 46 51.64 -24.91 13.00
N PHE A 47 52.91 -24.53 13.08
CA PHE A 47 53.53 -23.57 12.16
C PHE A 47 54.05 -24.27 10.91
N PHE A 48 54.21 -23.51 9.83
CA PHE A 48 54.87 -24.01 8.64
C PHE A 48 56.00 -23.08 8.15
N PRO A 49 57.11 -23.65 7.66
CA PRO A 49 58.23 -22.88 7.14
C PRO A 49 57.84 -22.05 5.91
N LEU A 50 58.26 -20.78 5.85
CA LEU A 50 58.11 -19.90 4.68
C LEU A 50 59.47 -19.47 4.10
N GLU A 51 60.58 -20.00 4.61
CA GLU A 51 61.93 -19.57 4.26
C GLU A 51 62.23 -19.72 2.78
N ASN A 52 61.69 -20.76 2.12
CA ASN A 52 61.88 -21.00 0.67
C ASN A 52 60.89 -20.21 -0.20
N ALA A 53 60.05 -19.36 0.38
CA ALA A 53 59.08 -18.57 -0.36
C ALA A 53 59.58 -17.15 -0.69
N PHE A 54 60.66 -16.69 -0.06
CA PHE A 54 61.24 -15.35 -0.23
C PHE A 54 62.79 -15.42 -0.34
N ASP A 55 63.34 -16.46 -0.98
CA ASP A 55 64.77 -16.81 -0.95
C ASP A 55 65.57 -16.50 -2.23
N SER A 56 65.03 -15.76 -3.20
CA SER A 56 65.80 -15.40 -4.41
C SER A 56 67.08 -14.63 -4.07
N THR A 57 68.19 -15.11 -4.64
CA THR A 57 69.52 -14.51 -4.51
C THR A 57 69.74 -13.31 -5.42
N ASP A 58 68.84 -13.07 -6.38
CA ASP A 58 68.96 -12.05 -7.43
C ASP A 58 67.66 -11.23 -7.63
N ALA A 59 66.85 -11.13 -6.58
CA ALA A 59 65.61 -10.37 -6.53
C ALA A 59 65.79 -8.89 -6.93
N ALA A 60 65.16 -8.48 -8.02
CA ALA A 60 65.11 -7.09 -8.48
C ALA A 60 63.73 -6.75 -9.09
N LEU A 61 63.51 -5.48 -9.45
CA LEU A 61 62.37 -5.05 -10.26
C LEU A 61 62.86 -4.63 -11.64
N ASP A 62 62.07 -4.90 -12.68
CA ASP A 62 62.29 -4.27 -13.99
C ASP A 62 61.79 -2.81 -14.01
N VAL A 63 61.98 -2.15 -15.16
CA VAL A 63 61.59 -0.73 -15.35
C VAL A 63 60.08 -0.49 -15.27
N THR A 64 59.27 -1.54 -15.27
CA THR A 64 57.80 -1.47 -15.15
C THR A 64 57.31 -1.82 -13.74
N GLY A 65 58.23 -2.12 -12.81
CA GLY A 65 57.90 -2.48 -11.43
C GLY A 65 57.54 -3.95 -11.25
N VAL A 66 57.79 -4.80 -12.25
CA VAL A 66 57.55 -6.25 -12.18
C VAL A 66 58.77 -6.93 -11.56
N PRO A 67 58.58 -7.88 -10.61
CA PRO A 67 59.69 -8.68 -10.09
C PRO A 67 60.44 -9.43 -11.19
N VAL A 68 61.78 -9.38 -11.11
CA VAL A 68 62.71 -10.12 -11.97
C VAL A 68 63.77 -10.82 -11.11
N GLY A 69 64.30 -11.93 -11.61
CA GLY A 69 65.24 -12.81 -10.88
C GLY A 69 64.90 -14.29 -11.05
N GLY A 70 65.82 -15.19 -10.70
CA GLY A 70 65.64 -16.65 -10.70
C GLY A 70 64.95 -17.16 -9.43
N ALA A 71 64.29 -18.34 -9.48
CA ALA A 71 63.75 -18.95 -8.27
C ALA A 71 64.92 -19.43 -7.40
N GLY A 72 64.75 -19.39 -6.07
CA GLY A 72 65.67 -20.07 -5.15
C GLY A 72 65.81 -21.57 -5.48
N PRO A 73 66.76 -22.27 -4.84
CA PRO A 73 66.98 -23.70 -5.09
C PRO A 73 65.77 -24.58 -4.73
N ASN A 74 64.84 -24.07 -3.92
CA ASN A 74 63.66 -24.75 -3.43
C ASN A 74 62.39 -24.02 -3.86
N ASN A 75 61.24 -24.71 -3.81
CA ASN A 75 59.96 -24.08 -4.12
C ASN A 75 59.24 -23.62 -2.85
N ALA A 76 58.46 -22.55 -2.97
CA ALA A 76 57.50 -22.12 -1.96
C ALA A 76 56.64 -23.30 -1.47
N PRO A 77 56.51 -23.49 -0.15
CA PRO A 77 55.96 -24.71 0.39
C PRO A 77 54.42 -24.70 0.41
N ALA A 78 53.83 -25.89 0.31
CA ALA A 78 52.38 -26.10 0.24
C ALA A 78 51.91 -26.88 1.46
N TYR A 79 50.94 -26.33 2.21
CA TYR A 79 50.39 -26.96 3.40
C TYR A 79 48.86 -26.98 3.33
N SER A 80 48.25 -28.13 3.67
CA SER A 80 46.80 -28.36 3.56
C SER A 80 46.23 -28.85 4.89
N THR A 81 46.43 -28.08 5.96
CA THR A 81 45.91 -28.40 7.31
C THR A 81 45.71 -27.16 8.20
N SER A 82 45.34 -25.99 7.67
CA SER A 82 45.08 -24.78 8.48
C SER A 82 46.25 -24.29 9.36
N ARG A 83 47.49 -24.57 8.93
CA ARG A 83 48.72 -24.11 9.62
C ARG A 83 48.97 -22.63 9.36
N VAL A 84 49.76 -22.01 10.23
CA VAL A 84 50.14 -20.59 10.15
C VAL A 84 51.62 -20.46 9.79
N GLY A 85 51.94 -19.55 8.86
CA GLY A 85 53.29 -19.10 8.57
C GLY A 85 53.38 -17.60 8.85
N TYR A 86 54.58 -17.05 9.01
CA TYR A 86 54.76 -15.62 9.23
C TYR A 86 55.86 -15.04 8.34
N VAL A 87 55.72 -13.75 8.04
CA VAL A 87 56.73 -12.91 7.39
C VAL A 87 57.09 -11.79 8.36
N ASP A 88 58.34 -11.74 8.81
CA ASP A 88 58.87 -10.68 9.68
C ASP A 88 59.43 -9.55 8.80
N LEU A 89 58.86 -8.36 8.93
CA LEU A 89 59.28 -7.16 8.19
C LEU A 89 60.40 -6.38 8.90
N GLY A 90 60.87 -6.85 10.06
CA GLY A 90 61.98 -6.28 10.81
C GLY A 90 61.61 -5.01 11.58
N THR A 91 62.58 -4.38 12.24
CA THR A 91 62.33 -3.25 13.15
C THR A 91 61.80 -1.98 12.47
N ASN A 92 61.95 -1.89 11.15
CA ASN A 92 61.52 -0.74 10.35
C ASN A 92 60.19 -1.00 9.61
N TRP A 93 59.42 -2.00 10.04
CA TRP A 93 58.18 -2.42 9.40
C TRP A 93 57.19 -1.26 9.18
N ALA A 94 57.09 -0.34 10.13
CA ALA A 94 56.17 0.80 10.08
C ALA A 94 56.45 1.76 8.91
N ASN A 95 57.69 1.75 8.39
CA ASN A 95 58.10 2.60 7.29
C ASN A 95 57.77 1.98 5.93
N ILE A 96 57.33 0.73 5.87
CA ILE A 96 57.06 0.02 4.62
C ILE A 96 55.69 0.43 4.07
N ARG A 97 55.60 0.53 2.75
CA ARG A 97 54.37 0.69 1.98
C ARG A 97 54.36 -0.36 0.87
N ILE A 98 53.52 -1.37 1.00
CA ILE A 98 53.40 -2.47 0.05
C ILE A 98 52.44 -2.04 -1.04
N THR A 99 52.88 -2.05 -2.30
CA THR A 99 52.07 -1.68 -3.46
C THR A 99 51.55 -2.88 -4.22
N SER A 100 52.17 -4.05 -4.09
CA SER A 100 51.64 -5.29 -4.67
C SER A 100 52.30 -6.55 -4.09
N THR A 101 51.58 -7.66 -4.18
CA THR A 101 52.12 -9.01 -3.94
C THR A 101 52.15 -9.79 -5.24
N TRP A 102 53.16 -10.64 -5.38
CA TRP A 102 53.40 -11.42 -6.59
C TRP A 102 53.76 -12.85 -6.26
N THR A 103 53.34 -13.77 -7.13
CA THR A 103 53.67 -15.19 -7.07
C THR A 103 54.39 -15.59 -8.34
N LYS A 104 55.54 -16.23 -8.17
CA LYS A 104 56.26 -16.88 -9.26
C LYS A 104 55.82 -18.33 -9.36
N TYR A 105 55.39 -18.75 -10.55
CA TYR A 105 54.92 -20.12 -10.76
C TYR A 105 56.01 -21.04 -11.32
N ARG A 106 55.94 -22.33 -10.94
CA ARG A 106 56.80 -23.39 -11.50
C ARG A 106 56.46 -23.64 -12.97
N THR A 107 57.37 -24.31 -13.69
CA THR A 107 57.08 -24.82 -15.04
C THR A 107 55.90 -25.79 -15.01
N SER A 108 55.10 -25.78 -16.08
CA SER A 108 53.90 -26.62 -16.26
C SER A 108 52.81 -26.46 -15.17
N SER A 109 52.75 -25.30 -14.51
CA SER A 109 51.67 -24.94 -13.58
C SER A 109 50.42 -24.52 -14.36
N VAL A 110 49.23 -24.93 -13.93
CA VAL A 110 47.94 -24.62 -14.59
C VAL A 110 46.79 -24.69 -13.58
N GLY A 111 45.73 -23.90 -13.82
CA GLY A 111 44.46 -23.94 -13.08
C GLY A 111 44.42 -22.97 -11.89
N ASP A 112 43.37 -23.10 -11.08
CA ASP A 112 43.10 -22.19 -9.97
C ASP A 112 44.05 -22.42 -8.78
N MET A 113 44.62 -21.33 -8.29
CA MET A 113 45.47 -21.32 -7.09
C MET A 113 44.64 -20.96 -5.87
N THR A 114 44.97 -21.59 -4.74
CA THR A 114 44.26 -21.34 -3.49
C THR A 114 45.04 -20.31 -2.66
N PRO A 115 44.48 -19.12 -2.42
CA PRO A 115 45.12 -18.12 -1.56
C PRO A 115 45.13 -18.58 -0.11
N TYR A 116 45.90 -17.89 0.73
CA TYR A 116 45.83 -18.06 2.18
C TYR A 116 44.44 -17.61 2.67
N THR A 117 43.81 -18.41 3.54
CA THR A 117 42.41 -18.21 3.98
C THR A 117 42.24 -17.07 4.97
N GLU A 118 43.32 -16.73 5.66
CA GLU A 118 43.36 -15.63 6.60
C GLU A 118 44.76 -15.01 6.54
N VAL A 119 44.80 -13.68 6.43
CA VAL A 119 46.01 -12.89 6.51
C VAL A 119 45.76 -11.83 7.58
N TRP A 120 46.69 -11.64 8.50
CA TRP A 120 46.55 -10.61 9.55
C TRP A 120 47.90 -10.07 9.97
N TRP A 121 47.88 -8.87 10.53
CA TRP A 121 49.05 -8.22 11.10
C TRP A 121 49.18 -8.53 12.59
N ASP A 122 50.40 -8.76 13.04
CA ASP A 122 50.65 -9.08 14.44
C ASP A 122 51.91 -8.40 15.00
N ASN A 123 51.94 -8.27 16.32
CA ASN A 123 53.06 -7.70 17.06
C ASN A 123 53.98 -8.78 17.66
N ASP A 124 53.51 -10.03 17.74
CA ASP A 124 54.29 -11.20 18.09
C ASP A 124 54.04 -12.37 17.11
N ILE A 125 54.64 -13.53 17.37
CA ILE A 125 54.49 -14.71 16.53
C ILE A 125 53.66 -15.72 17.30
N ASP A 126 52.38 -15.76 17.00
CA ASP A 126 51.44 -16.71 17.59
C ASP A 126 50.51 -17.35 16.52
N MET A 127 49.44 -18.03 16.93
CA MET A 127 48.49 -18.66 16.00
C MET A 127 47.13 -17.95 15.92
N THR A 128 46.95 -16.88 16.65
CA THR A 128 45.66 -16.27 16.94
C THR A 128 45.69 -14.82 16.49
N ASN A 129 44.66 -14.36 15.79
CA ASN A 129 44.52 -12.93 15.54
C ASN A 129 43.99 -12.23 16.81
N ASP A 130 44.83 -12.12 17.84
CA ASP A 130 44.50 -11.44 19.10
C ASP A 130 44.65 -9.91 18.99
N SER A 131 45.40 -9.45 18.00
CA SER A 131 45.51 -8.06 17.59
C SER A 131 44.21 -7.53 16.96
N GLY A 132 43.40 -8.42 16.37
CA GLY A 132 42.19 -8.08 15.61
C GLY A 132 42.46 -7.43 14.25
N LEU A 133 43.70 -7.47 13.77
CA LEU A 133 44.17 -6.72 12.59
C LEU A 133 44.14 -7.57 11.32
N THR A 134 42.97 -8.03 10.90
CA THR A 134 42.81 -8.79 9.64
C THR A 134 43.21 -7.94 8.43
N GLU A 135 44.04 -8.50 7.55
CA GLU A 135 44.46 -7.89 6.29
C GLU A 135 43.70 -8.51 5.12
N THR A 136 43.04 -7.68 4.31
CA THR A 136 42.18 -8.13 3.20
C THR A 136 42.71 -7.74 1.82
N HIS A 137 43.71 -6.87 1.75
CA HIS A 137 44.22 -6.31 0.50
C HIS A 137 45.48 -7.02 0.00
N LEU A 138 46.19 -7.74 0.87
CA LEU A 138 47.37 -8.53 0.52
C LEU A 138 47.07 -10.02 0.64
N ASN A 139 47.53 -10.79 -0.34
CA ASN A 139 47.53 -12.24 -0.32
C ASN A 139 48.53 -12.77 -1.37
N PHE A 140 48.86 -14.05 -1.30
CA PHE A 140 49.75 -14.74 -2.24
C PHE A 140 49.06 -15.98 -2.82
N ASN A 141 49.52 -16.44 -3.98
CA ASN A 141 49.00 -17.61 -4.67
C ASN A 141 47.47 -17.51 -4.93
N SER A 142 46.99 -16.34 -5.36
CA SER A 142 45.55 -16.03 -5.53
C SER A 142 45.03 -16.16 -6.96
N VAL A 143 45.91 -16.36 -7.95
CA VAL A 143 45.56 -16.38 -9.38
C VAL A 143 44.55 -17.47 -9.71
N GLN A 144 43.44 -17.08 -10.33
CA GLN A 144 42.45 -17.99 -10.93
C GLN A 144 42.72 -18.15 -12.43
N ASP A 145 42.33 -19.30 -12.99
CA ASP A 145 42.47 -19.64 -14.40
C ASP A 145 43.91 -19.53 -14.94
N LEU A 146 44.92 -19.91 -14.15
CA LEU A 146 46.31 -19.81 -14.57
C LEU A 146 46.54 -20.61 -15.88
N PRO A 147 46.93 -19.95 -16.99
CA PRO A 147 47.28 -20.64 -18.21
C PRO A 147 48.49 -21.54 -17.99
N ASN A 148 48.56 -22.68 -18.67
CA ASN A 148 49.68 -23.60 -18.53
C ASN A 148 51.01 -22.86 -18.79
N THR A 149 51.85 -22.74 -17.76
CA THR A 149 53.12 -22.00 -17.83
C THR A 149 54.16 -22.68 -18.72
N GLY A 150 53.92 -23.92 -19.17
CA GLY A 150 54.79 -24.63 -20.10
C GLY A 150 56.20 -24.79 -19.55
N THR A 151 57.20 -24.24 -20.26
CA THR A 151 58.61 -24.26 -19.85
C THR A 151 59.07 -22.96 -19.17
N THR A 152 58.18 -21.99 -18.94
CA THR A 152 58.51 -20.70 -18.29
C THR A 152 58.12 -20.71 -16.81
N THR A 153 58.72 -19.79 -16.04
CA THR A 153 58.42 -19.56 -14.62
C THR A 153 58.04 -18.09 -14.40
N PRO A 154 56.84 -17.66 -14.83
CA PRO A 154 56.46 -16.26 -14.81
C PRO A 154 56.20 -15.77 -13.38
N TRP A 155 56.53 -14.51 -13.12
CA TRP A 155 55.96 -13.73 -12.03
C TRP A 155 54.58 -13.24 -12.45
N ILE A 156 53.59 -13.50 -11.62
CA ILE A 156 52.21 -13.04 -11.82
C ILE A 156 51.79 -12.31 -10.56
N GLN A 157 51.18 -11.14 -10.74
CA GLN A 157 50.70 -10.32 -9.64
C GLN A 157 49.49 -11.00 -8.99
N ASP A 158 49.50 -11.11 -7.66
CA ASP A 158 48.38 -11.64 -6.88
C ASP A 158 47.40 -10.52 -6.53
N ASN A 159 47.91 -9.40 -6.02
CA ASN A 159 47.14 -8.21 -5.68
C ASN A 159 47.90 -6.93 -6.05
N ASP A 160 47.19 -5.96 -6.61
CA ASP A 160 47.69 -4.60 -6.88
C ASP A 160 46.98 -3.59 -5.97
N VAL A 161 47.75 -2.99 -5.08
CA VAL A 161 47.29 -1.96 -4.14
C VAL A 161 48.06 -0.66 -4.35
N SER A 162 48.66 -0.45 -5.53
CA SER A 162 49.54 0.69 -5.82
C SER A 162 48.86 2.06 -5.70
N LEU A 163 47.54 2.12 -5.90
CA LEU A 163 46.74 3.33 -5.71
C LEU A 163 46.48 3.66 -4.22
N SER A 164 46.57 2.67 -3.35
CA SER A 164 46.41 2.80 -1.89
C SER A 164 47.36 1.84 -1.18
N PRO A 165 48.68 2.14 -1.15
CA PRO A 165 49.69 1.22 -0.66
C PRO A 165 49.41 0.77 0.78
N VAL A 166 49.49 -0.54 1.01
CA VAL A 166 49.23 -1.13 2.32
C VAL A 166 50.38 -0.80 3.25
N SER A 167 50.06 -0.12 4.35
CA SER A 167 50.97 0.10 5.46
C SER A 167 50.84 -1.09 6.41
N PRO A 168 51.93 -1.82 6.71
CA PRO A 168 51.86 -2.89 7.69
C PRO A 168 51.29 -2.37 9.01
N SER A 169 50.31 -3.09 9.58
CA SER A 169 49.70 -2.72 10.87
C SER A 169 50.37 -3.42 12.07
N GLY A 170 51.38 -4.25 11.78
CA GLY A 170 52.17 -5.00 12.74
C GLY A 170 53.51 -5.40 12.11
N ARG A 171 54.44 -5.89 12.94
CA ARG A 171 55.76 -6.33 12.49
C ARG A 171 55.69 -7.61 11.67
N TYR A 172 54.78 -8.51 12.04
CA TYR A 172 54.64 -9.82 11.44
C TYR A 172 53.38 -9.84 10.57
N LEU A 173 53.52 -10.31 9.33
CA LEU A 173 52.38 -10.68 8.47
C LEU A 173 52.15 -12.18 8.62
N MET A 174 51.00 -12.54 9.17
CA MET A 174 50.63 -13.92 9.45
C MET A 174 49.75 -14.47 8.33
N LEU A 175 49.99 -15.72 7.92
CA LEU A 175 49.36 -16.36 6.76
C LEU A 175 48.81 -17.73 7.16
N ARG A 176 47.48 -17.90 7.18
CA ARG A 176 46.83 -19.19 7.43
C ARG A 176 46.59 -19.94 6.14
N SER A 177 47.20 -21.11 6.02
CA SER A 177 46.96 -22.03 4.90
C SER A 177 45.51 -22.53 4.88
N PRO A 178 44.88 -22.72 3.71
CA PRO A 178 43.59 -23.39 3.62
C PRO A 178 43.67 -24.86 4.09
N ILE A 179 42.49 -25.45 4.30
CA ILE A 179 42.36 -26.90 4.55
C ILE A 179 42.90 -27.70 3.35
N ASN A 180 42.67 -27.22 2.12
CA ASN A 180 43.22 -27.81 0.89
C ASN A 180 43.89 -26.70 0.09
N MET A 181 45.22 -26.71 0.00
CA MET A 181 45.98 -25.70 -0.73
C MET A 181 46.49 -26.26 -2.06
N THR A 182 45.99 -25.70 -3.16
CA THR A 182 46.63 -25.85 -4.46
C THR A 182 47.70 -24.76 -4.58
N ASN A 183 48.96 -25.11 -4.29
CA ASN A 183 50.10 -24.21 -4.42
C ASN A 183 51.10 -24.75 -5.46
N ARG A 184 51.32 -23.98 -6.50
CA ARG A 184 52.31 -24.23 -7.55
C ARG A 184 53.40 -23.15 -7.61
N ALA A 185 53.46 -22.30 -6.59
CA ALA A 185 54.46 -21.27 -6.46
C ALA A 185 55.86 -21.87 -6.31
N SER A 186 56.82 -21.30 -7.03
CA SER A 186 58.24 -21.42 -6.70
C SER A 186 58.65 -20.36 -5.70
N GLU A 187 58.06 -19.16 -5.75
CA GLU A 187 58.49 -18.01 -4.94
C GLU A 187 57.37 -16.95 -4.79
N TYR A 188 57.44 -16.11 -3.76
CA TYR A 188 56.60 -14.95 -3.51
C TYR A 188 57.44 -13.67 -3.45
N ALA A 189 56.81 -12.54 -3.77
CA ALA A 189 57.43 -11.23 -3.64
C ALA A 189 56.43 -10.20 -3.12
N MET A 190 56.92 -9.27 -2.32
CA MET A 190 56.23 -8.04 -1.95
C MET A 190 56.96 -6.89 -2.63
N VAL A 191 56.23 -6.03 -3.34
CA VAL A 191 56.77 -4.83 -3.99
C VAL A 191 56.24 -3.62 -3.26
N GLY A 192 57.08 -2.62 -3.01
CA GLY A 192 56.73 -1.48 -2.17
C GLY A 192 57.82 -0.43 -2.07
N TYR A 193 57.68 0.54 -1.17
CA TYR A 193 58.68 1.57 -0.86
C TYR A 193 58.75 1.88 0.64
N LEU A 194 59.77 2.63 1.07
CA LEU A 194 59.93 3.09 2.46
C LEU A 194 59.60 4.58 2.59
N VAL A 195 59.06 5.00 3.75
CA VAL A 195 58.74 6.39 4.12
C VAL A 195 59.45 6.77 5.43
N GLU A 196 59.79 8.05 5.63
CA GLU A 196 60.44 8.58 6.84
C GLU A 196 59.46 9.54 7.56
N GLU A 197 59.04 9.21 8.79
CA GLU A 197 58.02 9.96 9.56
C GLU A 197 58.65 10.80 10.69
N SER A 198 58.28 12.08 10.83
CA SER A 198 58.89 13.03 11.81
C SER A 198 58.00 13.31 13.04
N TYR A 199 58.56 13.23 14.26
CA TYR A 199 57.83 13.54 15.50
C TYR A 199 57.47 15.03 15.67
N LYS A 200 56.32 15.31 16.28
CA LYS A 200 55.79 16.64 16.61
C LYS A 200 54.94 16.63 17.88
N ILE A 201 54.57 17.82 18.36
CA ILE A 201 53.54 18.00 19.39
C ILE A 201 52.17 17.69 18.77
N ILE A 202 51.37 16.87 19.46
CA ILE A 202 50.00 16.55 19.08
C ILE A 202 49.07 17.34 20.00
N THR A 203 48.40 18.34 19.44
CA THR A 203 47.47 19.20 20.17
C THR A 203 46.04 18.71 19.94
N PRO A 204 45.27 18.38 21.00
CA PRO A 204 43.82 18.19 20.87
C PRO A 204 43.17 19.42 20.25
N THR A 205 42.23 19.25 19.32
CA THR A 205 41.52 20.36 18.69
C THR A 205 40.61 21.09 19.69
N VAL A 206 40.11 20.36 20.69
CA VAL A 206 39.36 20.89 21.84
C VAL A 206 39.73 20.05 23.07
N ALA A 207 39.95 20.70 24.20
CA ALA A 207 39.99 20.04 25.51
C ALA A 207 38.92 20.72 26.37
N GLY A 208 37.95 19.95 26.87
CA GLY A 208 36.58 20.43 27.13
C GLY A 208 36.40 21.78 27.84
N GLN A 209 35.37 22.53 27.43
CA GLN A 209 34.86 23.75 28.06
C GLN A 209 33.61 23.38 28.89
N ALA A 210 33.70 23.27 30.21
CA ALA A 210 32.66 22.62 31.00
C ALA A 210 31.49 23.54 31.42
N SER A 211 30.25 23.04 31.23
CA SER A 211 29.07 23.43 31.99
C SER A 211 28.42 22.20 32.62
N GLY A 212 28.54 22.01 33.95
CA GLY A 212 27.92 20.89 34.68
C GLY A 212 28.74 20.38 35.87
N SER A 213 28.11 19.63 36.79
CA SER A 213 28.78 19.11 38.00
C SER A 213 29.59 17.81 37.75
N GLN A 214 29.32 17.08 36.67
CA GLN A 214 29.99 15.82 36.32
C GLN A 214 31.22 16.00 35.42
N PHE A 215 31.33 17.15 34.76
CA PHE A 215 32.46 17.49 33.88
C PHE A 215 33.43 18.46 34.56
N TYR A 216 34.69 18.41 34.13
CA TYR A 216 35.64 19.49 34.41
C TYR A 216 36.30 20.00 33.13
N PRO A 217 36.57 21.32 33.05
CA PRO A 217 37.11 21.91 31.85
C PRO A 217 38.58 21.48 31.74
N LEU A 218 39.03 20.92 30.62
CA LEU A 218 40.43 20.52 30.40
C LEU A 218 41.18 21.48 29.48
N ASP A 219 40.50 22.54 29.05
CA ASP A 219 41.00 23.61 28.20
C ASP A 219 42.32 24.21 28.71
N ASN A 220 42.38 24.58 29.99
CA ASN A 220 43.58 25.17 30.61
C ASN A 220 44.73 24.17 30.81
N ALA A 221 44.55 22.89 30.43
CA ALA A 221 45.63 21.91 30.44
C ALA A 221 46.31 21.78 29.07
N PHE A 222 45.73 22.38 28.02
CA PHE A 222 46.21 22.32 26.64
C PHE A 222 46.23 23.70 25.95
N ASP A 223 46.11 24.81 26.68
CA ASP A 223 46.00 26.16 26.14
C ASP A 223 47.35 26.84 25.86
N GLY A 224 48.45 26.30 26.40
CA GLY A 224 49.82 26.77 26.24
C GLY A 224 50.76 25.72 25.67
N GLN A 225 50.38 25.05 24.57
CA GLN A 225 51.16 23.93 24.03
C GLN A 225 52.64 24.27 23.70
N PRO A 226 53.58 23.36 24.00
CA PRO A 226 55.01 23.57 23.79
C PRO A 226 55.42 23.42 22.32
N SER A 227 56.70 23.68 22.02
CA SER A 227 57.36 23.25 20.78
C SER A 227 58.24 22.02 21.05
N LEU A 228 58.45 21.16 20.05
CA LEU A 228 59.32 20.00 20.18
C LEU A 228 60.77 20.39 19.83
N ASP A 229 61.72 20.11 20.73
CA ASP A 229 63.14 20.32 20.45
C ASP A 229 63.62 19.28 19.44
N SER A 230 64.10 19.75 18.28
CA SER A 230 64.51 18.90 17.15
C SER A 230 65.72 17.99 17.42
N LEU A 231 66.49 18.25 18.49
CA LEU A 231 67.70 17.50 18.81
C LEU A 231 67.44 16.45 19.90
N THR A 232 66.58 16.77 20.85
CA THR A 232 66.33 15.96 22.06
C THR A 232 64.96 15.28 22.07
N GLY A 233 64.02 15.70 21.21
CA GLY A 233 62.64 15.21 21.19
C GLY A 233 61.85 15.57 22.44
N GLN A 234 62.30 16.56 23.22
CA GLN A 234 61.64 17.00 24.44
C GLN A 234 60.76 18.23 24.17
N PRO A 235 59.59 18.35 24.82
CA PRO A 235 58.82 19.59 24.79
C PRO A 235 59.57 20.75 25.45
N THR A 236 59.58 21.91 24.80
CA THR A 236 60.20 23.16 25.27
C THR A 236 59.21 24.31 25.18
N GLY A 237 59.25 25.23 26.16
CA GLY A 237 58.31 26.36 26.24
C GLY A 237 56.95 25.99 26.83
N GLY A 238 55.89 26.60 26.30
CA GLY A 238 54.48 26.41 26.67
C GLY A 238 54.05 27.10 27.98
N THR A 239 53.39 28.26 27.91
CA THR A 239 52.90 28.98 29.11
C THR A 239 51.67 29.81 28.79
N THR A 240 50.60 29.61 29.58
CA THR A 240 49.45 30.49 29.73
C THR A 240 49.36 31.01 31.17
N ALA A 241 48.34 31.83 31.47
CA ALA A 241 48.16 32.44 32.79
C ALA A 241 47.52 31.50 33.82
N ASP A 242 46.81 30.47 33.36
CA ASP A 242 46.02 29.56 34.18
C ASP A 242 46.65 28.17 34.22
N ASP A 243 46.50 27.47 35.34
CA ASP A 243 47.05 26.13 35.50
C ASP A 243 46.05 25.04 35.12
N ALA A 244 46.56 23.89 34.68
CA ALA A 244 45.77 22.67 34.50
C ALA A 244 44.85 22.39 35.71
N PRO A 245 43.54 22.23 35.49
CA PRO A 245 42.55 22.18 36.56
C PRO A 245 42.58 20.86 37.34
N ALA A 246 42.07 20.93 38.58
CA ALA A 246 42.05 19.82 39.52
C ALA A 246 40.66 19.69 40.15
N TYR A 247 39.85 18.76 39.64
CA TYR A 247 38.54 18.44 40.20
C TYR A 247 38.53 16.98 40.62
N ALA A 248 37.96 16.68 41.78
CA ALA A 248 37.81 15.30 42.26
C ALA A 248 36.57 14.64 41.63
N ASP A 249 36.71 13.39 41.22
CA ASP A 249 35.63 12.53 40.68
C ASP A 249 34.82 13.16 39.53
N ARG A 250 35.52 13.72 38.54
CA ARG A 250 34.90 14.29 37.34
C ARG A 250 35.58 13.78 36.09
N VAL A 251 34.91 13.94 34.95
CA VAL A 251 35.43 13.55 33.64
C VAL A 251 35.73 14.79 32.80
N GLY A 252 36.87 14.80 32.15
CA GLY A 252 37.24 15.77 31.13
C GLY A 252 37.50 15.03 29.82
N TYR A 253 37.28 15.69 28.69
CA TYR A 253 37.53 15.10 27.37
C TYR A 253 38.59 15.89 26.59
N MET A 254 39.28 15.19 25.71
CA MET A 254 40.19 15.73 24.69
C MET A 254 39.71 15.24 23.32
N ASP A 255 39.38 16.16 22.43
CA ASP A 255 38.97 15.90 21.05
C ASP A 255 40.20 15.92 20.14
N PHE A 256 40.48 14.82 19.44
CA PHE A 256 41.59 14.73 18.48
C PHE A 256 41.18 15.12 17.04
N GLY A 257 39.95 15.63 16.86
CA GLY A 257 39.44 16.13 15.60
C GLY A 257 38.98 15.02 14.64
N ALA A 258 38.51 15.41 13.46
CA ALA A 258 38.01 14.46 12.45
C ALA A 258 39.10 13.46 11.95
N ASP A 259 40.37 13.84 12.10
CA ASP A 259 41.53 13.05 11.71
C ASP A 259 42.13 12.24 12.88
N TRP A 260 41.36 11.99 13.95
CA TRP A 260 41.84 11.33 15.16
C TRP A 260 42.53 9.97 14.90
N SER A 261 42.06 9.21 13.90
CA SER A 261 42.63 7.92 13.52
C SER A 261 44.03 8.03 12.90
N LYS A 262 44.43 9.24 12.49
CA LYS A 262 45.78 9.52 11.98
C LYS A 262 46.80 9.74 13.08
N VAL A 263 46.37 9.92 14.32
CA VAL A 263 47.26 10.27 15.42
C VAL A 263 48.04 9.03 15.90
N ARG A 264 49.33 9.23 16.17
CA ARG A 264 50.22 8.24 16.81
C ARG A 264 50.93 8.90 17.97
N LEU A 265 50.66 8.47 19.20
CA LEU A 265 51.24 9.07 20.40
C LEU A 265 52.42 8.22 20.87
N THR A 266 53.60 8.82 20.96
CA THR A 266 54.81 8.15 21.45
C THR A 266 55.10 8.46 22.91
N SER A 267 54.62 9.60 23.41
CA SER A 267 54.75 9.92 24.84
C SER A 267 53.77 10.99 25.30
N THR A 268 53.47 10.95 26.59
CA THR A 268 52.76 12.02 27.31
C THR A 268 53.70 12.71 28.29
N TRP A 269 53.48 14.00 28.47
CA TRP A 269 54.32 14.87 29.28
C TRP A 269 53.48 15.82 30.12
N THR A 270 53.98 16.15 31.30
CA THR A 270 53.37 17.12 32.21
C THR A 270 54.39 18.20 32.54
N LYS A 271 53.98 19.45 32.37
CA LYS A 271 54.71 20.61 32.87
C LYS A 271 54.23 20.91 34.28
N TYR A 272 55.15 20.98 35.22
CA TYR A 272 54.83 21.27 36.62
C TYR A 272 55.13 22.72 36.98
N ARG A 273 54.34 23.28 37.90
CA ARG A 273 54.54 24.63 38.42
C ARG A 273 55.87 24.75 39.18
N ALA A 274 56.41 25.97 39.26
CA ALA A 274 57.55 26.24 40.14
C ALA A 274 57.17 25.94 41.60
N SER A 275 58.15 25.46 42.37
CA SER A 275 58.04 25.05 43.77
C SER A 275 57.09 23.89 44.03
N SER A 276 56.81 23.07 43.01
CA SER A 276 56.06 21.83 43.12
C SER A 276 56.92 20.72 43.71
N SER A 277 56.32 19.89 44.56
CA SER A 277 57.00 18.85 45.33
C SER A 277 56.08 17.65 45.64
N GLY A 278 56.65 16.48 45.87
CA GLY A 278 55.91 15.29 46.31
C GLY A 278 55.24 14.49 45.18
N ASN A 279 54.50 13.45 45.55
CA ASN A 279 53.91 12.51 44.60
C ASN A 279 52.65 13.10 43.96
N GLN A 280 52.54 12.98 42.64
CA GLN A 280 51.39 13.41 41.85
C GLN A 280 50.46 12.23 41.57
N THR A 281 49.16 12.53 41.47
CA THR A 281 48.13 11.52 41.25
C THR A 281 47.72 11.50 39.78
N PRO A 282 48.03 10.43 39.02
CA PRO A 282 47.59 10.33 37.64
C PRO A 282 46.06 10.18 37.55
N TYR A 283 45.51 10.33 36.35
CA TYR A 283 44.10 10.08 36.12
C TYR A 283 43.74 8.62 36.44
N ALA A 284 42.56 8.42 37.04
CA ALA A 284 42.11 7.12 37.54
C ALA A 284 41.76 6.16 36.40
N SER A 285 41.21 6.70 35.31
CA SER A 285 40.98 5.95 34.08
C SER A 285 41.06 6.88 32.87
N LEU A 286 41.61 6.35 31.78
CA LEU A 286 41.51 6.91 30.45
C LEU A 286 40.75 5.92 29.56
N TRP A 287 39.91 6.42 28.66
CA TRP A 287 39.29 5.60 27.63
C TRP A 287 39.04 6.41 26.36
N TRP A 288 39.04 5.72 25.23
CA TRP A 288 38.66 6.29 23.96
C TRP A 288 37.15 6.12 23.77
N ASP A 289 36.47 7.19 23.38
CA ASP A 289 35.02 7.19 23.14
C ASP A 289 34.63 7.94 21.87
N ASP A 290 33.47 7.57 21.32
CA ASP A 290 32.92 8.18 20.10
C ASP A 290 32.07 9.43 20.39
N ASP A 291 31.69 9.63 21.65
CA ASP A 291 31.09 10.86 22.16
C ASP A 291 31.82 11.42 23.42
N ILE A 292 31.20 12.39 24.08
CA ILE A 292 31.78 13.11 25.23
C ILE A 292 31.01 12.87 26.52
N ASP A 293 30.28 11.77 26.63
CA ASP A 293 29.54 11.46 27.84
C ASP A 293 30.49 11.02 28.99
N THR A 294 29.98 10.49 30.10
CA THR A 294 30.84 10.11 31.25
C THR A 294 30.97 8.60 31.45
N VAL A 295 30.34 7.84 30.57
CA VAL A 295 30.32 6.38 30.51
C VAL A 295 31.40 5.94 29.52
N ASN A 296 31.84 4.69 29.64
CA ASN A 296 32.70 4.06 28.64
C ASN A 296 31.88 2.94 28.01
N ASP A 297 30.98 3.31 27.10
CA ASP A 297 30.12 2.37 26.38
C ASP A 297 30.79 1.85 25.10
N SER A 298 31.75 2.59 24.54
CA SER A 298 32.69 2.15 23.50
C SER A 298 33.63 1.01 23.96
N GLY A 299 33.85 0.86 25.27
CA GLY A 299 34.63 -0.24 25.86
C GLY A 299 36.15 -0.14 25.68
N PHE A 300 36.68 0.97 25.17
CA PHE A 300 38.09 1.12 24.83
C PHE A 300 38.93 1.77 25.94
N THR A 301 39.16 1.03 27.03
CA THR A 301 40.06 1.50 28.09
C THR A 301 41.51 1.66 27.60
N GLU A 302 42.13 2.79 27.90
CA GLU A 302 43.54 3.08 27.58
C GLU A 302 44.39 3.07 28.85
N THR A 303 45.50 2.33 28.80
CA THR A 303 46.37 2.09 29.97
C THR A 303 47.84 2.41 29.69
N ARG A 304 48.19 2.67 28.43
CA ARG A 304 49.58 2.84 27.99
C ARG A 304 50.10 4.26 28.23
N ILE A 305 49.21 5.26 28.19
CA ILE A 305 49.51 6.68 28.43
C ILE A 305 48.79 7.20 29.68
N ASN A 306 49.33 8.26 30.27
CA ASN A 306 48.69 9.00 31.37
C ASN A 306 49.36 10.38 31.56
N PHE A 307 48.80 11.23 32.41
CA PHE A 307 49.34 12.54 32.78
C PHE A 307 49.53 12.63 34.30
N ASN A 308 50.25 13.66 34.76
CA ASN A 308 50.40 13.99 36.18
C ASN A 308 50.89 12.81 37.06
N SER A 309 51.87 12.06 36.56
CA SER A 309 52.31 10.77 37.14
C SER A 309 53.60 10.84 37.97
N ALA A 310 54.23 12.02 38.08
CA ALA A 310 55.55 12.16 38.69
C ALA A 310 55.57 11.77 40.18
N GLN A 311 56.52 10.92 40.55
CA GLN A 311 56.79 10.54 41.94
C GLN A 311 58.02 11.29 42.46
N ASN A 312 58.02 11.66 43.74
CA ASN A 312 59.08 12.45 44.40
C ASN A 312 59.43 13.74 43.65
N LEU A 313 58.41 14.44 43.12
CA LEU A 313 58.60 15.68 42.38
C LEU A 313 59.37 16.72 43.24
N SER A 314 60.23 17.51 42.61
CA SER A 314 60.90 18.66 43.20
C SER A 314 61.34 19.62 42.09
N THR A 315 60.53 20.64 41.79
CA THR A 315 60.79 21.54 40.65
C THR A 315 61.64 22.77 41.00
N GLY A 316 61.84 23.07 42.28
CA GLY A 316 62.59 24.25 42.72
C GLY A 316 62.00 25.54 42.13
N ALA A 317 62.82 26.45 41.60
CA ALA A 317 62.32 27.65 40.92
C ALA A 317 61.98 27.45 39.42
N THR A 318 62.03 26.21 38.91
CA THR A 318 61.87 25.91 37.47
C THR A 318 60.49 25.34 37.15
N THR A 319 60.08 25.42 35.87
CA THR A 319 58.83 24.85 35.34
C THR A 319 59.14 23.81 34.26
N ALA A 320 59.83 22.73 34.66
CA ALA A 320 60.28 21.71 33.71
C ALA A 320 59.13 20.83 33.20
N TRP A 321 59.25 20.41 31.93
CA TRP A 321 58.50 19.30 31.37
C TRP A 321 59.07 17.98 31.88
N VAL A 322 58.20 17.12 32.39
CA VAL A 322 58.56 15.78 32.86
C VAL A 322 57.78 14.76 32.01
N LYS A 323 58.48 13.75 31.50
CA LYS A 323 57.85 12.67 30.73
C LYS A 323 57.05 11.77 31.67
N ASP A 324 55.78 11.54 31.38
CA ASP A 324 54.91 10.65 32.15
C ASP A 324 54.99 9.21 31.64
N LYS A 325 54.75 9.02 30.34
CA LYS A 325 54.82 7.71 29.69
C LYS A 325 55.61 7.77 28.39
N ASP A 326 56.45 6.76 28.18
CA ASP A 326 57.16 6.52 26.93
C ASP A 326 56.64 5.22 26.31
N VAL A 327 56.02 5.34 25.15
CA VAL A 327 55.43 4.24 24.37
C VAL A 327 55.99 4.23 22.96
N THR A 328 57.20 4.79 22.75
CA THR A 328 57.82 4.93 21.42
C THR A 328 57.95 3.59 20.67
N SER A 329 58.17 2.49 21.38
CA SER A 329 58.26 1.15 20.79
C SER A 329 56.92 0.54 20.36
N ASN A 330 55.80 1.06 20.87
CA ASN A 330 54.45 0.67 20.46
C ASN A 330 53.49 1.88 20.62
N PRO A 331 53.54 2.83 19.67
CA PRO A 331 52.83 4.09 19.80
C PRO A 331 51.32 3.91 19.94
N VAL A 332 50.70 4.73 20.79
CA VAL A 332 49.26 4.69 21.01
C VAL A 332 48.56 5.25 19.79
N VAL A 333 47.73 4.41 19.17
CA VAL A 333 46.70 4.83 18.24
C VAL A 333 45.43 5.11 19.03
N PRO A 334 44.80 6.29 18.86
CA PRO A 334 43.43 6.50 19.30
C PRO A 334 42.48 5.43 18.76
N LYS A 335 41.56 4.95 19.60
CA LYS A 335 40.53 3.97 19.21
C LYS A 335 39.16 4.59 18.89
N ALA A 336 39.01 5.87 19.22
CA ALA A 336 37.85 6.70 18.94
C ALA A 336 38.28 8.18 19.01
N ARG A 337 37.36 9.10 18.70
CA ARG A 337 37.66 10.54 18.55
C ARG A 337 38.07 11.23 19.84
N TYR A 338 37.42 10.87 20.94
CA TYR A 338 37.59 11.54 22.22
C TYR A 338 38.42 10.67 23.15
N LEU A 339 39.40 11.27 23.84
CA LEU A 339 40.05 10.66 25.00
C LEU A 339 39.44 11.26 26.25
N LEU A 340 38.75 10.43 27.02
CA LEU A 340 38.14 10.83 28.28
C LEU A 340 39.08 10.48 29.42
N ALA A 341 39.22 11.40 30.35
CA ALA A 341 40.06 11.28 31.53
C ALA A 341 39.20 11.48 32.78
N ARG A 342 39.08 10.43 33.59
CA ARG A 342 38.41 10.51 34.89
C ARG A 342 39.42 10.82 35.97
N SER A 343 39.19 11.90 36.70
CA SER A 343 39.99 12.22 37.87
C SER A 343 39.67 11.26 39.03
N PRO A 344 40.66 10.93 39.87
CA PRO A 344 40.43 10.11 41.05
C PRO A 344 39.54 10.85 42.08
N LEU A 345 39.00 10.09 43.05
CA LEU A 345 38.25 10.62 44.20
C LEU A 345 39.04 11.66 45.01
N SER A 346 40.38 11.63 44.93
CA SER A 346 41.27 12.67 45.45
C SER A 346 42.42 12.85 44.47
N MET A 347 42.57 14.06 43.92
CA MET A 347 43.59 14.38 42.92
C MET A 347 44.60 15.38 43.48
N THR A 348 45.88 15.01 43.51
CA THR A 348 46.97 15.98 43.68
C THR A 348 47.47 16.34 42.28
N ASN A 349 47.14 17.54 41.82
CA ASN A 349 47.57 18.06 40.53
C ASN A 349 48.34 19.37 40.71
N ARG A 350 49.62 19.37 40.35
CA ARG A 350 50.47 20.56 40.31
C ARG A 350 50.93 20.89 38.89
N ALA A 351 50.26 20.32 37.89
CA ALA A 351 50.50 20.63 36.51
C ALA A 351 50.11 22.08 36.21
N SER A 352 50.89 22.69 35.33
CA SER A 352 50.50 23.90 34.61
C SER A 352 50.00 23.54 33.21
N GLU A 353 50.58 22.52 32.55
CA GLU A 353 50.26 22.15 31.17
C GLU A 353 50.50 20.64 30.92
N TYR A 354 49.78 20.04 29.99
CA TYR A 354 50.02 18.69 29.46
C TYR A 354 50.43 18.74 27.99
N ALA A 355 51.17 17.72 27.53
CA ALA A 355 51.52 17.61 26.11
C ALA A 355 51.55 16.16 25.65
N PHE A 356 51.15 15.95 24.40
CA PHE A 356 51.38 14.72 23.67
C PHE A 356 52.52 14.92 22.67
N VAL A 357 53.42 13.95 22.58
CA VAL A 357 54.42 13.86 21.51
C VAL A 357 54.09 12.65 20.66
N GLY A 358 54.20 12.79 19.34
CA GLY A 358 53.74 11.78 18.41
C GLY A 358 53.98 12.18 16.97
N TRP A 359 53.25 11.57 16.04
CA TRP A 359 53.16 12.04 14.66
C TRP A 359 51.72 11.90 14.17
N ILE A 360 51.45 12.50 13.00
CA ILE A 360 50.19 12.31 12.28
C ILE A 360 50.56 11.48 11.06
N ASP A 361 50.02 10.27 11.01
CA ASP A 361 50.10 9.39 9.87
C ASP A 361 49.27 10.00 8.72
N GLU A 362 49.91 10.26 7.58
CA GLU A 362 49.22 10.81 6.41
C GLU A 362 48.07 9.88 5.94
N ASN A 363 48.13 8.59 6.29
CA ASN A 363 47.18 7.54 5.92
C ASN A 363 46.64 6.79 7.15
N GLY A 364 46.29 7.49 8.24
CA GLY A 364 45.74 6.93 9.49
C GLY A 364 45.06 5.57 9.37
N ASN A 365 45.33 4.69 10.34
CA ASN A 365 45.30 3.23 10.28
C ASN A 365 43.90 2.59 10.14
N GLY A 366 43.12 3.00 9.15
CA GLY A 366 42.03 2.21 8.57
C GLY A 366 40.90 1.81 9.52
N ILE A 367 40.81 2.39 10.72
CA ILE A 367 39.73 2.18 11.70
C ILE A 367 39.56 3.54 12.41
N GLN A 368 38.45 4.28 12.39
CA GLN A 368 37.04 3.93 12.19
C GLN A 368 36.38 5.10 11.42
N ASP A 369 36.06 4.93 10.13
CA ASP A 369 34.81 5.53 9.68
C ASP A 369 33.73 4.82 10.50
N SER A 370 32.84 5.56 11.16
CA SER A 370 31.53 4.97 11.47
C SER A 370 31.08 4.34 10.15
N PRO A 371 30.88 3.00 10.08
CA PRO A 371 30.72 2.33 8.81
C PRO A 371 29.67 3.12 8.06
N TYR A 372 29.99 3.60 6.86
CA TYR A 372 29.02 4.30 6.04
C TYR A 372 27.82 3.36 5.90
N ARG A 373 26.77 3.64 6.68
CA ARG A 373 25.53 2.89 6.74
C ARG A 373 24.66 3.55 5.70
N ALA A 374 24.77 3.03 4.49
CA ALA A 374 23.92 3.42 3.39
C ALA A 374 22.45 3.20 3.78
N VAL A 375 21.59 4.11 3.34
CA VAL A 375 20.16 3.90 3.30
C VAL A 375 19.88 2.62 2.52
N SER A 376 19.11 1.74 3.14
CA SER A 376 18.64 0.46 2.58
C SER A 376 17.14 0.47 2.29
N GLY A 377 16.38 1.40 2.87
CA GLY A 377 14.95 1.56 2.62
C GLY A 377 14.42 2.95 2.98
N ILE A 378 13.39 3.41 2.26
CA ILE A 378 12.65 4.63 2.58
C ILE A 378 11.16 4.32 2.47
N THR A 379 10.40 4.61 3.54
CA THR A 379 8.93 4.56 3.51
C THR A 379 8.39 5.99 3.48
N VAL A 380 7.54 6.31 2.48
CA VAL A 380 6.90 7.62 2.33
C VAL A 380 5.45 7.54 2.77
N THR A 381 5.00 8.52 3.56
CA THR A 381 3.60 8.63 4.02
C THR A 381 3.09 10.06 3.95
N GLY A 382 1.79 10.23 3.70
CA GLY A 382 1.10 11.51 3.86
C GLY A 382 0.65 11.73 5.32
N ALA A 383 0.62 12.98 5.77
CA ALA A 383 0.13 13.34 7.10
C ALA A 383 -1.28 12.77 7.35
N GLY A 384 -1.50 12.19 8.54
CA GLY A 384 -2.77 11.55 8.90
C GLY A 384 -3.12 10.30 8.07
N GLY A 385 -2.19 9.77 7.27
CA GLY A 385 -2.44 8.65 6.36
C GLY A 385 -3.25 9.05 5.12
N ALA A 386 -3.29 10.33 4.77
CA ALA A 386 -4.05 10.81 3.61
C ALA A 386 -3.54 10.19 2.30
N THR A 387 -4.46 9.62 1.53
CA THR A 387 -4.21 9.03 0.20
C THR A 387 -4.77 9.87 -0.95
N SER A 388 -5.42 11.00 -0.63
CA SER A 388 -5.90 11.98 -1.60
C SER A 388 -5.78 13.41 -1.08
N LEU A 389 -5.72 14.38 -2.00
CA LEU A 389 -5.59 15.81 -1.69
C LEU A 389 -6.52 16.64 -2.56
N LEU A 390 -7.13 17.67 -1.97
CA LEU A 390 -7.97 18.61 -2.70
C LEU A 390 -7.12 19.55 -3.56
N THR A 391 -7.57 19.81 -4.80
CA THR A 391 -6.93 20.80 -5.68
C THR A 391 -6.80 22.16 -4.98
N GLY A 392 -5.60 22.74 -4.99
CA GLY A 392 -5.26 23.98 -4.28
C GLY A 392 -4.90 23.82 -2.79
N SER A 393 -5.04 22.62 -2.23
CA SER A 393 -4.64 22.33 -0.83
C SER A 393 -3.20 21.80 -0.74
N THR A 394 -2.68 21.74 0.49
CA THR A 394 -1.35 21.21 0.78
C THR A 394 -1.41 19.98 1.69
N LEU A 395 -0.42 19.08 1.54
CA LEU A 395 -0.24 17.89 2.38
C LEU A 395 1.22 17.77 2.79
N GLN A 396 1.48 17.64 4.09
CA GLN A 396 2.83 17.36 4.57
C GLN A 396 3.14 15.87 4.33
N MET A 397 4.21 15.61 3.60
CA MET A 397 4.76 14.28 3.36
C MET A 397 5.89 13.99 4.35
N SER A 398 6.01 12.74 4.76
CA SER A 398 7.03 12.25 5.68
C SER A 398 7.78 11.07 5.07
N ALA A 399 9.09 10.97 5.34
CA ALA A 399 9.93 9.86 4.92
C ALA A 399 10.57 9.24 6.17
N VAL A 400 10.48 7.91 6.29
CA VAL A 400 11.19 7.14 7.31
C VAL A 400 12.32 6.39 6.64
N VAL A 401 13.56 6.71 7.00
CA VAL A 401 14.79 6.14 6.45
C VAL A 401 15.23 4.94 7.28
N GLN A 402 15.65 3.86 6.61
CA GLN A 402 16.22 2.66 7.21
C GLN A 402 17.62 2.35 6.65
N PRO A 403 18.56 1.87 7.48
CA PRO A 403 18.41 1.71 8.92
C PRO A 403 18.33 3.10 9.61
N PHE A 404 17.81 3.16 10.85
CA PHE A 404 17.58 4.44 11.53
C PHE A 404 18.90 5.17 11.88
N ASP A 405 20.01 4.44 11.87
CA ASP A 405 21.38 4.88 12.09
C ASP A 405 22.16 5.07 10.76
N ALA A 406 21.45 5.26 9.64
CA ALA A 406 22.08 5.58 8.36
C ALA A 406 22.95 6.86 8.47
N THR A 407 24.16 6.82 7.91
CA THR A 407 25.15 7.89 8.05
C THR A 407 24.67 9.23 7.48
N ASN A 408 23.79 9.21 6.47
CA ASN A 408 23.06 10.38 6.00
C ASN A 408 21.59 10.04 5.76
N ALA A 409 20.72 10.42 6.70
CA ALA A 409 19.28 10.19 6.63
C ALA A 409 18.50 11.29 5.88
N ASN A 410 19.19 12.25 5.23
CA ASN A 410 18.50 13.29 4.46
C ASN A 410 17.93 12.74 3.15
N VAL A 411 16.79 13.29 2.74
CA VAL A 411 16.12 12.95 1.49
C VAL A 411 15.87 14.17 0.62
N THR A 412 15.94 13.97 -0.69
CA THR A 412 15.46 14.92 -1.69
C THR A 412 14.04 14.55 -2.10
N TRP A 413 13.12 15.47 -1.90
CA TRP A 413 11.74 15.34 -2.35
C TRP A 413 11.59 15.70 -3.83
N SER A 414 10.78 14.93 -4.53
CA SER A 414 10.34 15.20 -5.88
C SER A 414 8.93 14.67 -6.07
N VAL A 415 8.24 15.15 -7.10
CA VAL A 415 6.91 14.67 -7.47
C VAL A 415 6.92 14.37 -8.96
N VAL A 416 6.38 13.20 -9.31
CA VAL A 416 6.14 12.80 -10.69
C VAL A 416 4.67 13.05 -10.99
N ASN A 417 4.43 13.98 -11.90
CA ASN A 417 3.08 14.26 -12.39
C ASN A 417 2.65 13.12 -13.32
N GLY A 418 1.60 12.41 -12.92
CA GLY A 418 0.97 11.36 -13.73
C GLY A 418 -0.13 11.97 -14.59
N THR A 419 -1.38 11.70 -14.23
CA THR A 419 -2.54 12.32 -14.88
C THR A 419 -2.90 13.68 -14.27
N GLY A 420 -2.43 13.97 -13.06
CA GLY A 420 -2.57 15.26 -12.40
C GLY A 420 -1.22 15.94 -12.18
N SER A 421 -1.24 17.11 -11.54
CA SER A 421 -0.02 17.85 -11.21
C SER A 421 0.01 18.37 -9.78
N ALA A 422 1.21 18.36 -9.20
CA ALA A 422 1.53 18.97 -7.92
C ALA A 422 2.96 19.50 -7.92
N THR A 423 3.26 20.33 -6.93
CA THR A 423 4.63 20.73 -6.58
C THR A 423 4.94 20.30 -5.16
N ILE A 424 6.21 20.00 -4.87
CA ILE A 424 6.65 19.65 -3.52
C ILE A 424 7.86 20.49 -3.13
N THR A 425 7.86 21.01 -1.90
CA THR A 425 8.98 21.77 -1.37
C THR A 425 10.11 20.85 -0.89
N SER A 426 11.29 21.42 -0.63
CA SER A 426 12.41 20.68 -0.01
C SER A 426 12.10 20.13 1.39
N SER A 427 11.09 20.68 2.07
CA SER A 427 10.61 20.21 3.37
C SER A 427 9.52 19.14 3.26
N GLY A 428 9.19 18.66 2.06
CA GLY A 428 8.17 17.64 1.84
C GLY A 428 6.73 18.17 1.86
N LEU A 429 6.50 19.49 1.74
CA LEU A 429 5.15 20.04 1.65
C LEU A 429 4.66 19.96 0.21
N LEU A 430 3.73 19.05 -0.05
CA LEU A 430 3.10 18.87 -1.36
C LEU A 430 1.95 19.89 -1.53
N THR A 431 1.85 20.52 -2.70
CA THR A 431 0.77 21.44 -3.09
C THR A 431 0.09 20.91 -4.35
N ALA A 432 -1.21 20.62 -4.26
CA ALA A 432 -1.99 20.09 -5.38
C ALA A 432 -2.36 21.21 -6.37
N GLU A 433 -2.13 20.98 -7.66
CA GLU A 433 -2.39 21.95 -8.72
C GLU A 433 -3.51 21.53 -9.67
N SER A 434 -3.54 20.25 -10.09
CA SER A 434 -4.57 19.74 -10.99
C SER A 434 -4.96 18.29 -10.71
N ASP A 435 -6.25 17.99 -10.95
CA ASP A 435 -6.87 16.68 -10.75
C ASP A 435 -6.10 15.56 -11.46
N GLY A 436 -5.95 14.42 -10.77
CA GLY A 436 -5.32 13.21 -11.28
C GLY A 436 -4.31 12.64 -10.30
N ASN A 437 -3.56 11.62 -10.74
CA ASN A 437 -2.64 10.90 -9.87
C ASN A 437 -1.24 11.52 -9.96
N VAL A 438 -0.59 11.65 -8.81
CA VAL A 438 0.82 12.05 -8.69
C VAL A 438 1.56 11.03 -7.83
N THR A 439 2.85 10.82 -8.10
CA THR A 439 3.71 9.97 -7.28
C THR A 439 4.73 10.86 -6.57
N VAL A 440 4.63 10.92 -5.24
CA VAL A 440 5.62 11.62 -4.41
C VAL A 440 6.81 10.68 -4.18
N LYS A 441 8.03 11.18 -4.39
CA LYS A 441 9.27 10.42 -4.26
C LYS A 441 10.23 11.11 -3.31
N ALA A 442 10.71 10.36 -2.31
CA ALA A 442 11.82 10.75 -1.44
C ALA A 442 13.06 9.94 -1.83
N THR A 443 14.14 10.59 -2.24
CA THR A 443 15.40 9.95 -2.68
C THR A 443 16.51 10.20 -1.66
N ALA A 444 17.23 9.17 -1.23
CA ALA A 444 18.34 9.29 -0.30
C ALA A 444 19.45 10.21 -0.86
N GLN A 445 20.06 11.03 0.00
CA GLN A 445 21.17 11.93 -0.36
C GLN A 445 22.55 11.35 -0.02
N ASP A 446 22.60 10.14 0.51
CA ASP A 446 23.83 9.47 0.93
C ASP A 446 24.65 8.91 -0.25
N GLY A 447 24.05 8.81 -1.45
CA GLY A 447 24.67 8.21 -2.64
C GLY A 447 24.23 6.77 -2.92
N SER A 448 23.42 6.16 -2.05
CA SER A 448 22.91 4.78 -2.21
C SER A 448 21.96 4.61 -3.42
N GLY A 449 21.33 5.69 -3.88
CA GLY A 449 20.31 5.67 -4.92
C GLY A 449 18.95 5.12 -4.47
N ILE A 450 18.79 4.76 -3.18
CA ILE A 450 17.53 4.27 -2.63
C ILE A 450 16.49 5.39 -2.59
N PHE A 451 15.24 5.05 -2.91
CA PHE A 451 14.11 5.96 -2.83
C PHE A 451 12.85 5.24 -2.35
N GLY A 452 11.95 5.99 -1.72
CA GLY A 452 10.59 5.57 -1.41
C GLY A 452 9.60 6.37 -2.25
N THR A 453 8.47 5.77 -2.58
CA THR A 453 7.39 6.41 -3.33
C THR A 453 6.05 6.31 -2.61
N PHE A 454 5.18 7.27 -2.85
CA PHE A 454 3.79 7.27 -2.39
C PHE A 454 2.88 7.85 -3.47
N ASP A 455 1.91 7.07 -3.91
CA ASP A 455 0.91 7.52 -4.89
C ASP A 455 -0.23 8.26 -4.19
N LEU A 456 -0.59 9.42 -4.72
CA LEU A 456 -1.62 10.30 -4.18
C LEU A 456 -2.59 10.72 -5.29
N ALA A 457 -3.89 10.66 -5.01
CA ALA A 457 -4.92 11.16 -5.92
C ALA A 457 -5.27 12.63 -5.62
N ILE A 458 -5.20 13.50 -6.61
CA ILE A 458 -5.65 14.89 -6.53
C ILE A 458 -7.06 14.99 -7.13
N SER A 459 -7.95 15.68 -6.43
CA SER A 459 -9.33 15.85 -6.85
C SER A 459 -9.87 17.22 -6.46
N GLN A 460 -10.70 17.81 -7.30
CA GLN A 460 -11.46 19.00 -6.96
C GLN A 460 -12.58 18.73 -5.93
N TYR A 461 -12.90 17.45 -5.67
CA TYR A 461 -13.94 17.05 -4.73
C TYR A 461 -13.36 16.34 -3.50
N SER A 462 -13.96 16.60 -2.33
CA SER A 462 -13.65 15.87 -1.11
C SER A 462 -14.13 14.43 -1.26
N GLN A 463 -13.23 13.45 -1.12
CA GLN A 463 -13.51 12.07 -1.49
C GLN A 463 -12.94 11.05 -0.50
N LEU A 464 -13.63 9.92 -0.40
CA LEU A 464 -13.17 8.72 0.28
C LEU A 464 -13.33 7.55 -0.68
N ILE A 465 -12.22 6.88 -1.00
CA ILE A 465 -12.24 5.58 -1.66
C ILE A 465 -12.23 4.52 -0.56
N LEU A 466 -13.27 3.68 -0.52
CA LEU A 466 -13.33 2.61 0.48
C LEU A 466 -12.10 1.70 0.35
N PRO A 467 -11.41 1.34 1.43
CA PRO A 467 -10.25 0.46 1.38
C PRO A 467 -10.70 -0.99 1.13
N VAL A 468 -10.32 -1.56 -0.02
CA VAL A 468 -10.71 -2.93 -0.41
C VAL A 468 -9.44 -3.79 -0.52
N GLN A 469 -8.82 -4.06 0.62
CA GLN A 469 -7.60 -4.89 0.67
C GLN A 469 -7.96 -6.38 0.57
N GLY A 470 -8.09 -6.89 -0.67
CA GLY A 470 -8.27 -8.33 -0.93
C GLY A 470 -9.57 -8.95 -0.41
N ALA A 471 -10.54 -8.12 0.01
CA ALA A 471 -11.82 -8.57 0.54
C ALA A 471 -12.83 -8.85 -0.58
N THR A 472 -13.57 -9.95 -0.46
CA THR A 472 -14.70 -10.28 -1.34
C THR A 472 -16.00 -9.60 -0.92
N SER A 473 -15.99 -8.74 0.10
CA SER A 473 -17.18 -8.05 0.62
C SER A 473 -16.80 -6.71 1.25
N ILE A 474 -17.75 -5.79 1.31
CA ILE A 474 -17.64 -4.52 2.04
C ILE A 474 -18.65 -4.53 3.17
N TYR A 475 -18.21 -4.27 4.40
CA TYR A 475 -19.07 -4.37 5.57
C TYR A 475 -18.76 -3.30 6.61
N TYR A 476 -19.61 -2.26 6.63
CA TYR A 476 -19.57 -1.22 7.64
C TYR A 476 -20.95 -1.06 8.25
N ILE A 477 -21.13 -1.51 9.50
CA ILE A 477 -22.37 -1.25 10.27
C ILE A 477 -22.47 0.25 10.59
N ASP A 478 -21.35 0.82 11.00
CA ASP A 478 -21.22 2.25 11.26
C ASP A 478 -20.08 2.79 10.39
N LEU A 479 -20.44 3.28 9.21
CA LEU A 479 -19.49 3.81 8.24
C LEU A 479 -18.77 5.04 8.80
N GLN A 480 -19.49 5.92 9.49
CA GLN A 480 -18.89 7.15 10.02
C GLN A 480 -17.86 6.85 11.11
N ALA A 481 -18.17 5.94 12.04
CA ALA A 481 -17.23 5.53 13.08
C ALA A 481 -16.02 4.76 12.53
N SER A 482 -16.20 4.05 11.40
CA SER A 482 -15.11 3.32 10.74
C SER A 482 -14.07 4.24 10.10
N PHE A 483 -14.45 5.49 9.79
CA PHE A 483 -13.56 6.50 9.21
C PHE A 483 -13.63 7.81 10.02
N PRO A 484 -13.07 7.83 11.26
CA PRO A 484 -13.21 8.95 12.18
C PRO A 484 -12.51 10.23 11.70
N ASN A 485 -11.55 10.11 10.79
CA ASN A 485 -10.80 11.25 10.23
C ASN A 485 -11.50 11.88 9.01
N VAL A 486 -12.62 11.31 8.55
CA VAL A 486 -13.37 11.82 7.40
C VAL A 486 -14.43 12.81 7.90
N ASN A 487 -14.44 14.01 7.32
CA ASN A 487 -15.51 14.98 7.58
C ASN A 487 -16.75 14.61 6.75
N TRP A 488 -17.61 13.77 7.32
CA TRP A 488 -18.85 13.30 6.67
C TRP A 488 -19.89 14.39 6.40
N GLN A 489 -19.71 15.62 6.91
CA GLN A 489 -20.58 16.77 6.63
C GLN A 489 -20.12 17.57 5.41
N THR A 490 -18.88 17.38 4.96
CA THR A 490 -18.35 18.01 3.74
C THR A 490 -17.84 17.03 2.70
N LEU A 491 -17.76 15.72 3.00
CA LEU A 491 -17.42 14.68 2.02
C LEU A 491 -18.40 14.74 0.84
N GLU A 492 -17.89 14.82 -0.38
CA GLU A 492 -18.70 14.96 -1.60
C GLU A 492 -18.81 13.64 -2.36
N ARG A 493 -17.77 12.79 -2.30
CA ARG A 493 -17.70 11.50 -2.99
C ARG A 493 -17.35 10.36 -2.05
N LEU A 494 -18.19 9.33 -2.04
CA LEU A 494 -17.87 8.03 -1.48
C LEU A 494 -17.73 7.02 -2.61
N TYR A 495 -16.51 6.57 -2.85
CA TYR A 495 -16.21 5.66 -3.94
C TYR A 495 -16.18 4.22 -3.47
N ILE A 496 -16.91 3.37 -4.18
CA ILE A 496 -16.84 1.91 -4.07
C ILE A 496 -15.86 1.42 -5.16
N PRO A 497 -14.69 0.86 -4.81
CA PRO A 497 -13.75 0.38 -5.81
C PRO A 497 -14.34 -0.71 -6.69
N ALA A 498 -13.93 -0.72 -7.95
CA ALA A 498 -14.24 -1.79 -8.88
C ALA A 498 -13.84 -3.15 -8.33
N GLY A 499 -14.68 -4.16 -8.55
CA GLY A 499 -14.47 -5.49 -7.99
C GLY A 499 -15.75 -6.33 -8.02
N ASN A 500 -15.57 -7.62 -7.72
CA ASN A 500 -16.66 -8.57 -7.54
C ASN A 500 -16.83 -8.82 -6.04
N TYR A 501 -18.01 -8.47 -5.52
CA TYR A 501 -18.35 -8.57 -4.11
C TYR A 501 -19.46 -9.58 -3.89
N GLN A 502 -19.40 -10.34 -2.81
CA GLN A 502 -20.49 -11.20 -2.35
C GLN A 502 -21.63 -10.36 -1.77
N TYR A 503 -21.27 -9.31 -1.03
CA TYR A 503 -22.22 -8.35 -0.47
C TYR A 503 -21.53 -7.03 -0.13
N ILE A 504 -22.32 -5.97 -0.03
CA ILE A 504 -21.91 -4.63 0.41
C ILE A 504 -22.92 -4.13 1.44
N LYS A 505 -22.44 -3.71 2.61
CA LYS A 505 -23.23 -3.00 3.62
C LYS A 505 -22.59 -1.67 3.96
N LEU A 506 -23.33 -0.58 3.78
CA LEU A 506 -22.98 0.78 4.19
C LEU A 506 -24.04 1.30 5.16
N GLY A 507 -23.77 1.16 6.46
CA GLY A 507 -24.66 1.60 7.53
C GLY A 507 -24.24 2.93 8.15
N ASN A 508 -25.22 3.60 8.75
CA ASN A 508 -25.07 4.91 9.38
C ASN A 508 -24.55 6.00 8.42
N LEU A 509 -25.15 6.13 7.23
CA LEU A 509 -24.84 7.24 6.31
C LEU A 509 -25.13 8.61 6.97
N PRO A 510 -24.41 9.68 6.56
CA PRO A 510 -24.56 10.99 7.19
C PRO A 510 -25.89 11.66 6.86
N LEU A 511 -26.34 12.53 7.77
CA LEU A 511 -27.42 13.47 7.51
C LEU A 511 -26.84 14.72 6.86
N ARG A 512 -27.27 15.04 5.63
CA ARG A 512 -26.76 16.16 4.82
C ARG A 512 -27.87 17.16 4.48
N THR A 513 -27.54 18.18 3.69
CA THR A 513 -28.49 19.15 3.11
C THR A 513 -28.67 18.89 1.61
N ALA A 514 -29.81 19.31 1.04
CA ALA A 514 -30.08 19.17 -0.39
C ALA A 514 -29.04 19.87 -1.29
N SER A 515 -28.43 20.95 -0.79
CA SER A 515 -27.37 21.70 -1.49
C SER A 515 -26.02 20.98 -1.52
N ASN A 516 -25.83 19.95 -0.71
CA ASN A 516 -24.55 19.25 -0.56
C ASN A 516 -24.76 17.74 -0.32
N PRO A 517 -25.37 17.02 -1.29
CA PRO A 517 -25.63 15.60 -1.14
C PRO A 517 -24.32 14.79 -1.19
N LEU A 518 -24.29 13.66 -0.48
CA LEU A 518 -23.20 12.68 -0.63
C LEU A 518 -23.45 11.84 -1.89
N ILE A 519 -22.53 11.84 -2.86
CA ILE A 519 -22.62 10.95 -4.02
C ILE A 519 -21.80 9.69 -3.77
N ILE A 520 -22.46 8.54 -3.86
CA ILE A 520 -21.91 7.20 -3.71
C ILE A 520 -21.87 6.56 -5.10
N THR A 521 -20.69 6.15 -5.57
CA THR A 521 -20.51 5.68 -6.95
C THR A 521 -19.34 4.72 -7.09
N ASN A 522 -19.30 3.96 -8.19
CA ASN A 522 -18.19 3.06 -8.51
C ASN A 522 -16.91 3.85 -8.89
N TYR A 523 -15.74 3.27 -8.63
CA TYR A 523 -14.44 3.89 -8.92
C TYR A 523 -13.45 2.90 -9.52
N GLY A 524 -12.73 3.34 -10.56
CA GLY A 524 -11.72 2.51 -11.24
C GLY A 524 -12.27 1.41 -12.17
N GLY A 525 -13.60 1.32 -12.34
CA GLY A 525 -14.24 0.27 -13.14
C GLY A 525 -15.62 -0.08 -12.62
N GLN A 526 -16.07 -1.31 -12.87
CA GLN A 526 -17.39 -1.81 -12.48
C GLN A 526 -17.39 -2.40 -11.07
N VAL A 527 -18.44 -2.11 -10.30
CA VAL A 527 -18.77 -2.77 -9.04
C VAL A 527 -19.83 -3.83 -9.32
N LYS A 528 -19.50 -5.10 -9.12
CA LYS A 528 -20.46 -6.21 -9.20
C LYS A 528 -20.73 -6.77 -7.81
N VAL A 529 -21.99 -6.94 -7.45
CA VAL A 529 -22.39 -7.52 -6.16
C VAL A 529 -23.29 -8.73 -6.42
N SER A 530 -22.85 -9.94 -6.07
CA SER A 530 -23.58 -11.20 -6.29
C SER A 530 -23.12 -12.25 -5.29
N GLY A 531 -24.05 -12.94 -4.62
CA GLY A 531 -23.72 -13.90 -3.58
C GLY A 531 -24.94 -14.38 -2.78
N THR A 532 -24.73 -15.38 -1.92
CA THR A 532 -25.78 -16.09 -1.17
C THR A 532 -25.94 -15.60 0.26
N TYR A 533 -25.64 -14.33 0.53
CA TYR A 533 -25.71 -13.76 1.89
C TYR A 533 -27.13 -13.24 2.19
N SER A 534 -27.45 -12.98 3.47
CA SER A 534 -28.78 -12.52 3.90
C SER A 534 -29.18 -11.11 3.39
N TYR A 535 -28.25 -10.42 2.76
CA TYR A 535 -28.45 -9.18 2.00
C TYR A 535 -27.37 -9.09 0.92
N THR A 536 -27.65 -8.38 -0.17
CA THR A 536 -26.71 -8.21 -1.29
C THR A 536 -26.07 -6.82 -1.26
N LEU A 537 -26.80 -5.77 -1.61
CA LEU A 537 -26.39 -4.38 -1.43
C LEU A 537 -27.32 -3.68 -0.43
N SER A 538 -26.80 -3.37 0.76
CA SER A 538 -27.55 -2.78 1.87
C SER A 538 -27.03 -1.38 2.20
N ILE A 539 -27.92 -0.38 2.09
CA ILE A 539 -27.66 1.02 2.46
C ILE A 539 -28.56 1.38 3.63
N GLU A 540 -28.00 1.89 4.73
CA GLU A 540 -28.77 2.14 5.95
C GLU A 540 -28.56 3.57 6.50
N GLY A 541 -29.68 4.26 6.69
CA GLY A 541 -29.73 5.61 7.25
C GLY A 541 -29.31 6.72 6.29
N GLY A 542 -29.08 7.90 6.87
CA GLY A 542 -28.64 9.10 6.14
C GLY A 542 -29.76 9.91 5.49
N LYS A 543 -29.41 11.14 5.13
CA LYS A 543 -30.30 12.09 4.45
C LYS A 543 -29.53 12.83 3.38
N HIS A 544 -30.12 13.02 2.18
CA HIS A 544 -29.48 13.68 1.03
C HIS A 544 -28.21 12.97 0.56
N TRP A 545 -28.40 11.78 -0.02
CA TRP A 545 -27.35 11.03 -0.69
C TRP A 545 -27.86 10.43 -2.01
N ILE A 546 -26.95 10.21 -2.96
CA ILE A 546 -27.24 9.66 -4.28
C ILE A 546 -26.37 8.42 -4.46
N LEU A 547 -26.97 7.26 -4.72
CA LEU A 547 -26.25 6.07 -5.16
C LEU A 547 -26.42 5.94 -6.67
N THR A 548 -25.30 5.99 -7.40
CA THR A 548 -25.36 5.96 -8.86
C THR A 548 -24.19 5.24 -9.53
N GLY A 549 -24.52 4.48 -10.59
CA GLY A 549 -23.54 3.97 -11.56
C GLY A 549 -23.30 4.92 -12.73
N LYS A 550 -23.90 6.12 -12.73
CA LYS A 550 -23.84 7.09 -13.83
C LYS A 550 -22.42 7.59 -14.03
N TYR A 551 -21.86 7.39 -15.23
CA TYR A 551 -20.65 8.06 -15.66
C TYR A 551 -20.89 9.57 -15.86
N ASP A 552 -20.08 10.39 -15.22
CA ASP A 552 -19.99 11.83 -15.44
C ASP A 552 -18.55 12.30 -15.19
N SER A 553 -17.87 12.79 -16.24
CA SER A 553 -16.47 13.19 -16.16
C SER A 553 -16.23 14.47 -15.35
N VAL A 554 -17.26 15.32 -15.22
CA VAL A 554 -17.20 16.57 -14.46
C VAL A 554 -17.43 16.26 -12.99
N LEU A 555 -18.49 15.52 -12.67
CA LEU A 555 -18.81 15.12 -11.30
C LEU A 555 -17.88 14.02 -10.76
N LYS A 556 -17.06 13.41 -11.62
CA LYS A 556 -16.15 12.29 -11.32
C LYS A 556 -16.88 11.04 -10.84
N THR A 557 -18.06 10.76 -11.39
CA THR A 557 -18.85 9.57 -11.04
C THR A 557 -18.76 8.51 -12.12
N GLY A 558 -19.01 7.25 -11.75
CA GLY A 558 -19.05 6.13 -12.68
C GLY A 558 -17.75 5.86 -13.43
N HIS A 559 -17.85 5.12 -14.53
CA HIS A 559 -16.71 4.80 -15.38
C HIS A 559 -17.11 4.77 -16.85
N VAL A 560 -16.25 5.31 -17.73
CA VAL A 560 -16.55 5.51 -19.16
C VAL A 560 -16.88 4.22 -19.91
N ASN A 561 -16.36 3.08 -19.46
CA ASN A 561 -16.66 1.77 -20.07
C ASN A 561 -17.94 1.11 -19.55
N PHE A 562 -18.57 1.69 -18.51
CA PHE A 562 -19.71 1.11 -17.81
C PHE A 562 -20.84 2.14 -17.64
N GLN A 563 -21.33 2.67 -18.76
CA GLN A 563 -22.34 3.73 -18.80
C GLN A 563 -23.79 3.22 -18.78
N GLY A 564 -24.01 1.91 -18.75
CA GLY A 564 -25.33 1.29 -18.83
C GLY A 564 -26.08 1.72 -20.10
N HIS A 565 -27.30 2.20 -19.93
CA HIS A 565 -28.11 2.70 -21.05
C HIS A 565 -27.94 4.20 -21.34
N GLN A 566 -27.02 4.91 -20.69
CA GLN A 566 -26.75 6.31 -21.04
C GLN A 566 -26.54 6.47 -22.53
N ASN A 567 -26.88 7.66 -23.03
CA ASN A 567 -26.81 8.00 -24.46
C ASN A 567 -27.69 7.07 -25.33
N GLY A 568 -28.75 6.49 -24.74
CA GLY A 568 -29.73 5.68 -25.45
C GLY A 568 -29.29 4.24 -25.75
N ASN A 569 -28.29 3.70 -25.04
CA ASN A 569 -27.69 2.38 -25.29
C ASN A 569 -28.47 1.19 -24.68
N TYR A 570 -29.80 1.27 -24.63
CA TYR A 570 -30.69 0.28 -23.99
C TYR A 570 -30.49 -1.16 -24.51
N LEU A 571 -30.24 -1.32 -25.81
CA LEU A 571 -30.09 -2.64 -26.45
C LEU A 571 -28.91 -3.47 -25.92
N THR A 572 -27.83 -2.82 -25.49
CA THR A 572 -26.59 -3.51 -25.09
C THR A 572 -26.12 -3.13 -23.69
N SER A 573 -27.04 -2.61 -22.86
CA SER A 573 -26.72 -2.05 -21.55
C SER A 573 -26.48 -3.12 -20.47
N ALA A 574 -27.04 -4.32 -20.63
CA ALA A 574 -26.92 -5.39 -19.64
C ALA A 574 -25.44 -5.73 -19.38
N GLY A 575 -25.07 -5.86 -18.11
CA GLY A 575 -23.71 -6.05 -17.63
C GLY A 575 -22.76 -4.87 -17.87
N LYS A 576 -23.26 -3.70 -18.30
CA LYS A 576 -22.46 -2.50 -18.59
C LYS A 576 -22.75 -1.33 -17.66
N TYR A 577 -23.42 -1.53 -16.54
CA TYR A 577 -23.65 -0.48 -15.56
C TYR A 577 -22.47 -0.36 -14.60
N GLY A 578 -22.15 0.86 -14.16
CA GLY A 578 -21.07 1.09 -13.20
C GLY A 578 -21.26 0.32 -11.89
N ILE A 579 -22.51 0.12 -11.49
CA ILE A 579 -22.93 -0.74 -10.38
C ILE A 579 -23.91 -1.78 -10.94
N GLU A 580 -23.60 -3.05 -10.73
CA GLU A 580 -24.40 -4.21 -11.09
C GLU A 580 -24.64 -5.05 -9.83
N VAL A 581 -25.90 -5.26 -9.47
CA VAL A 581 -26.31 -6.15 -8.39
C VAL A 581 -26.92 -7.39 -9.04
N GLY A 582 -26.10 -8.43 -9.19
CA GLY A 582 -26.48 -9.67 -9.86
C GLY A 582 -27.06 -10.72 -8.90
N ARG A 583 -26.98 -11.98 -9.33
CA ARG A 583 -27.63 -13.14 -8.69
C ARG A 583 -27.37 -13.22 -7.20
N ASN A 584 -28.44 -13.36 -6.43
CA ASN A 584 -28.41 -13.48 -4.98
C ASN A 584 -29.63 -14.20 -4.42
N ASP A 585 -29.55 -14.70 -3.19
CA ASP A 585 -30.64 -15.43 -2.52
C ASP A 585 -31.52 -14.52 -1.65
N SER A 586 -31.38 -13.20 -1.78
CA SER A 586 -32.07 -12.22 -0.93
C SER A 586 -32.67 -11.09 -1.78
N ASN A 587 -32.60 -9.84 -1.32
CA ASN A 587 -32.98 -8.69 -2.11
C ASN A 587 -31.78 -8.17 -2.89
N GLY A 588 -32.01 -7.57 -4.05
CA GLY A 588 -30.97 -6.86 -4.80
C GLY A 588 -30.43 -5.69 -3.99
N ILE A 589 -31.18 -4.58 -3.95
CA ILE A 589 -30.82 -3.39 -3.17
C ILE A 589 -31.81 -3.19 -2.04
N SER A 590 -31.29 -3.14 -0.81
CA SER A 590 -32.07 -2.81 0.38
C SER A 590 -31.72 -1.44 0.92
N VAL A 591 -32.72 -0.59 1.16
CA VAL A 591 -32.55 0.72 1.82
C VAL A 591 -33.42 0.79 3.07
N SER A 592 -32.82 1.10 4.22
CA SER A 592 -33.52 1.05 5.52
C SER A 592 -32.99 2.02 6.58
N LYS A 593 -33.42 1.85 7.84
CA LYS A 593 -32.96 2.58 9.04
C LYS A 593 -33.12 4.10 8.96
N ASN A 594 -34.30 4.58 8.59
CA ASN A 594 -34.65 6.01 8.47
C ASN A 594 -33.89 6.77 7.38
N ALA A 595 -33.40 6.08 6.35
CA ALA A 595 -32.90 6.75 5.15
C ALA A 595 -34.00 7.63 4.53
N THR A 596 -33.65 8.85 4.11
CA THR A 596 -34.62 9.80 3.55
C THR A 596 -33.93 10.75 2.56
N ASN A 597 -34.68 11.39 1.67
CA ASN A 597 -34.21 12.29 0.62
C ASN A 597 -33.03 11.71 -0.18
N PHE A 598 -33.17 10.50 -0.70
CA PHE A 598 -32.11 9.80 -1.43
C PHE A 598 -32.48 9.48 -2.88
N GLU A 599 -31.48 9.24 -3.71
CA GLU A 599 -31.63 8.92 -5.13
C GLU A 599 -30.92 7.61 -5.49
N LEU A 600 -31.59 6.75 -6.24
CA LEU A 600 -31.01 5.58 -6.90
C LEU A 600 -31.08 5.80 -8.42
N ALA A 601 -29.93 5.80 -9.09
CA ALA A 601 -29.88 6.12 -10.53
C ALA A 601 -28.84 5.34 -11.32
N HIS A 602 -29.19 4.86 -12.53
CA HIS A 602 -28.27 4.15 -13.44
C HIS A 602 -27.59 2.94 -12.78
N ILE A 603 -28.39 2.01 -12.25
CA ILE A 603 -27.92 0.76 -11.65
C ILE A 603 -28.67 -0.41 -12.30
N GLU A 604 -27.96 -1.51 -12.50
CA GLU A 604 -28.54 -2.78 -12.90
C GLU A 604 -28.77 -3.67 -11.68
N VAL A 605 -29.95 -4.27 -11.59
CA VAL A 605 -30.33 -5.23 -10.56
C VAL A 605 -30.92 -6.45 -11.27
N ALA A 606 -30.28 -7.60 -11.13
CA ALA A 606 -30.61 -8.81 -11.87
C ALA A 606 -30.67 -10.02 -10.92
N HIS A 607 -31.60 -10.95 -11.15
CA HIS A 607 -31.60 -12.26 -10.48
C HIS A 607 -31.66 -12.17 -8.94
N ALA A 608 -32.49 -11.29 -8.40
CA ALA A 608 -32.72 -11.20 -6.96
C ALA A 608 -33.60 -12.36 -6.47
N GLY A 609 -33.21 -13.01 -5.36
CA GLY A 609 -33.90 -14.16 -4.79
C GLY A 609 -35.24 -13.85 -4.12
N PHE A 610 -35.53 -12.57 -3.88
CA PHE A 610 -36.85 -12.07 -3.49
C PHE A 610 -37.18 -10.81 -4.27
N ALA A 611 -36.95 -9.61 -3.71
CA ALA A 611 -37.25 -8.35 -4.38
C ALA A 611 -36.00 -7.74 -5.04
N GLY A 612 -36.17 -7.16 -6.23
CA GLY A 612 -35.10 -6.38 -6.87
C GLY A 612 -34.69 -5.19 -5.99
N LEU A 613 -35.68 -4.40 -5.57
CA LEU A 613 -35.52 -3.36 -4.54
C LEU A 613 -36.38 -3.66 -3.32
N LEU A 614 -35.80 -3.52 -2.11
CA LEU A 614 -36.53 -3.56 -0.85
C LEU A 614 -36.26 -2.29 -0.04
N ILE A 615 -37.18 -1.33 -0.07
CA ILE A 615 -37.00 -0.01 0.54
C ILE A 615 -38.03 0.19 1.63
N LYS A 616 -37.59 0.18 2.90
CA LYS A 616 -38.48 0.32 4.05
C LYS A 616 -37.78 0.62 5.37
N THR A 617 -38.50 1.25 6.29
CA THR A 617 -38.13 1.30 7.71
C THR A 617 -39.21 0.67 8.58
N ASP A 618 -38.97 -0.57 8.99
CA ASP A 618 -39.92 -1.34 9.79
C ASP A 618 -39.86 -0.93 11.27
N GLY A 619 -41.02 -0.90 11.92
CA GLY A 619 -41.14 -0.69 13.37
C GLY A 619 -40.93 0.75 13.85
N VAL A 620 -40.87 1.73 12.94
CA VAL A 620 -40.72 3.16 13.27
C VAL A 620 -41.85 3.97 12.61
N PRO A 621 -43.03 4.07 13.23
CA PRO A 621 -44.20 4.69 12.60
C PRO A 621 -44.11 6.20 12.37
N THR A 622 -43.20 6.87 13.08
CA THR A 622 -42.92 8.29 12.91
C THR A 622 -41.89 8.58 11.82
N ALA A 623 -41.34 7.54 11.18
CA ALA A 623 -40.35 7.73 10.13
C ALA A 623 -41.02 8.14 8.81
N THR A 624 -40.40 9.09 8.14
CA THR A 624 -40.80 9.54 6.80
C THR A 624 -39.63 9.39 5.84
N MET A 625 -39.83 8.57 4.81
CA MET A 625 -38.94 8.50 3.64
C MET A 625 -39.42 9.52 2.62
N ASP A 626 -38.93 10.75 2.74
CA ASP A 626 -39.33 11.90 1.95
C ASP A 626 -38.40 12.10 0.76
N GLY A 627 -38.90 12.59 -0.38
CA GLY A 627 -38.06 13.06 -1.49
C GLY A 627 -37.15 11.97 -2.07
N VAL A 628 -37.66 10.73 -2.12
CA VAL A 628 -36.95 9.58 -2.68
C VAL A 628 -37.08 9.58 -4.19
N LYS A 629 -35.98 9.34 -4.91
CA LYS A 629 -35.97 9.25 -6.38
C LYS A 629 -35.39 7.91 -6.83
N ILE A 630 -36.09 7.22 -7.72
CA ILE A 630 -35.64 5.95 -8.29
C ILE A 630 -35.83 6.05 -9.79
N HIS A 631 -34.72 6.18 -10.53
CA HIS A 631 -34.83 6.38 -11.97
C HIS A 631 -33.68 5.83 -12.77
N ASP A 632 -33.93 5.64 -14.07
CA ASP A 632 -32.91 5.10 -14.98
C ASP A 632 -32.34 3.76 -14.45
N MET A 633 -33.17 2.98 -13.74
CA MET A 633 -32.80 1.66 -13.25
C MET A 633 -33.07 0.60 -14.31
N TYR A 634 -32.29 -0.47 -14.27
CA TYR A 634 -32.60 -1.69 -15.00
C TYR A 634 -32.73 -2.86 -14.03
N ILE A 635 -33.97 -3.20 -13.71
CA ILE A 635 -34.32 -4.23 -12.73
C ILE A 635 -34.94 -5.40 -13.50
N HIS A 636 -34.39 -6.59 -13.37
CA HIS A 636 -34.88 -7.73 -14.12
C HIS A 636 -34.64 -9.09 -13.47
N ASP A 637 -35.46 -10.06 -13.85
CA ASP A 637 -35.31 -11.46 -13.46
C ASP A 637 -35.33 -11.67 -11.93
N SER A 638 -36.13 -10.90 -11.19
CA SER A 638 -36.34 -11.11 -9.75
C SER A 638 -37.27 -12.31 -9.52
N GLU A 639 -36.92 -13.21 -8.60
CA GLU A 639 -37.72 -14.39 -8.24
C GLU A 639 -39.11 -14.02 -7.65
N SER A 640 -39.23 -12.85 -7.01
CA SER A 640 -40.49 -12.30 -6.50
C SER A 640 -40.74 -10.90 -7.09
N GLU A 641 -40.79 -9.84 -6.29
CA GLU A 641 -41.12 -8.50 -6.77
C GLU A 641 -39.97 -7.82 -7.55
N GLY A 642 -40.31 -7.00 -8.54
CA GLY A 642 -39.35 -6.05 -9.12
C GLY A 642 -38.95 -4.98 -8.09
N MET A 643 -39.96 -4.27 -7.55
CA MET A 643 -39.78 -3.27 -6.51
C MET A 643 -40.76 -3.49 -5.35
N TYR A 644 -40.24 -3.70 -4.14
CA TYR A 644 -40.97 -3.66 -2.89
C TYR A 644 -40.61 -2.36 -2.14
N ILE A 645 -41.54 -1.41 -2.07
CA ILE A 645 -41.34 -0.13 -1.39
C ILE A 645 -42.48 0.11 -0.39
N GLY A 646 -42.16 0.18 0.89
CA GLY A 646 -43.15 0.27 1.97
C GLY A 646 -43.18 -0.95 2.88
N ASN A 647 -44.36 -1.28 3.38
CA ASN A 647 -44.59 -2.46 4.22
C ASN A 647 -46.03 -2.95 4.03
N THR A 648 -46.22 -4.26 3.83
CA THR A 648 -47.54 -4.88 3.55
C THR A 648 -48.33 -5.30 4.80
N SER A 649 -47.81 -5.05 6.01
CA SER A 649 -48.50 -5.31 7.28
C SER A 649 -49.85 -4.60 7.36
N SER A 650 -50.87 -5.32 7.84
CA SER A 650 -52.20 -4.74 8.14
C SER A 650 -52.17 -3.73 9.29
N ASP A 651 -51.20 -3.84 10.20
CA ASP A 651 -50.99 -2.87 11.28
C ASP A 651 -50.12 -1.69 10.81
N ILE A 652 -50.77 -0.76 10.11
CA ILE A 652 -50.16 0.47 9.57
C ILE A 652 -49.71 1.45 10.67
N SER A 653 -50.17 1.28 11.91
CA SER A 653 -49.78 2.14 13.04
C SER A 653 -48.31 1.98 13.47
N LYS A 654 -47.61 0.98 12.93
CA LYS A 654 -46.20 0.68 13.17
C LYS A 654 -45.28 1.01 11.98
N GLN A 655 -45.84 1.58 10.92
CA GLN A 655 -45.16 1.72 9.63
C GLN A 655 -44.80 3.16 9.30
N HIS A 656 -43.60 3.31 8.74
CA HIS A 656 -43.14 4.54 8.10
C HIS A 656 -44.05 4.93 6.92
N ILE A 657 -43.91 6.17 6.45
CA ILE A 657 -44.61 6.71 5.28
C ILE A 657 -43.62 7.24 4.24
N PHE A 658 -43.99 7.16 2.96
CA PHE A 658 -43.27 7.84 1.88
C PHE A 658 -43.95 9.15 1.50
N THR A 659 -43.20 10.22 1.32
CA THR A 659 -43.71 11.48 0.74
C THR A 659 -42.78 11.94 -0.36
N ASN A 660 -43.29 12.66 -1.36
CA ASN A 660 -42.48 13.16 -2.48
C ASN A 660 -41.62 12.06 -3.15
N LEU A 661 -42.14 10.84 -3.25
CA LEU A 661 -41.49 9.71 -3.91
C LEU A 661 -41.67 9.83 -5.42
N GLU A 662 -40.58 9.79 -6.19
CA GLU A 662 -40.62 9.75 -7.66
C GLU A 662 -39.97 8.46 -8.19
N ILE A 663 -40.70 7.71 -8.99
CA ILE A 663 -40.22 6.50 -9.69
C ILE A 663 -40.39 6.72 -11.18
N PHE A 664 -39.30 6.87 -11.94
CA PHE A 664 -39.40 7.19 -13.35
C PHE A 664 -38.29 6.66 -14.27
N ASN A 665 -38.59 6.51 -15.56
CA ASN A 665 -37.63 6.01 -16.57
C ASN A 665 -36.98 4.67 -16.21
N ASN A 666 -37.64 3.83 -15.42
CA ASN A 666 -37.13 2.52 -15.05
C ASN A 666 -37.59 1.44 -16.05
N ARG A 667 -36.71 0.47 -16.30
CA ARG A 667 -37.08 -0.83 -16.89
C ARG A 667 -37.19 -1.85 -15.78
N VAL A 668 -38.39 -2.35 -15.55
CA VAL A 668 -38.69 -3.46 -14.62
C VAL A 668 -39.22 -4.62 -15.44
N LEU A 669 -38.43 -5.68 -15.59
CA LEU A 669 -38.74 -6.79 -16.49
C LEU A 669 -38.74 -8.12 -15.76
N ARG A 670 -39.64 -9.05 -16.09
CA ARG A 670 -39.51 -10.46 -15.65
C ARG A 670 -39.45 -10.63 -14.14
N SER A 671 -40.34 -9.98 -13.40
CA SER A 671 -40.55 -10.30 -11.99
C SER A 671 -41.39 -11.56 -11.84
N GLY A 672 -41.05 -12.42 -10.89
CA GLY A 672 -41.83 -13.59 -10.53
C GLY A 672 -43.23 -13.21 -10.06
N THR A 673 -43.34 -12.16 -9.23
CA THR A 673 -44.62 -11.60 -8.76
C THR A 673 -44.79 -10.16 -9.25
N GLU A 674 -45.19 -9.21 -8.40
CA GLU A 674 -45.44 -7.81 -8.74
C GLU A 674 -44.23 -7.13 -9.38
N GLY A 675 -44.47 -6.37 -10.44
CA GLY A 675 -43.43 -5.49 -10.99
C GLY A 675 -43.10 -4.36 -10.03
N ILE A 676 -44.13 -3.66 -9.55
CA ILE A 676 -44.00 -2.56 -8.58
C ILE A 676 -45.06 -2.69 -7.49
N GLN A 677 -44.62 -2.80 -6.24
CA GLN A 677 -45.45 -2.77 -5.04
C GLN A 677 -45.12 -1.55 -4.17
N LEU A 678 -46.09 -0.66 -4.02
CA LEU A 678 -46.01 0.54 -3.17
C LEU A 678 -47.06 0.48 -2.06
N THR A 679 -46.65 0.61 -0.81
CA THR A 679 -47.58 0.71 0.33
C THR A 679 -47.15 1.77 1.35
N ASN A 680 -48.11 2.35 2.06
CA ASN A 680 -47.92 3.49 2.97
C ASN A 680 -47.44 4.75 2.23
N MET A 681 -48.07 5.03 1.09
CA MET A 681 -47.79 6.22 0.29
C MET A 681 -48.49 7.46 0.89
N GLY A 682 -47.75 8.54 0.98
CA GLY A 682 -48.17 9.86 1.44
C GLY A 682 -48.42 10.83 0.29
N ASP A 683 -48.26 12.12 0.57
CA ASP A 683 -48.42 13.19 -0.42
C ASP A 683 -47.23 13.29 -1.39
N GLY A 684 -47.50 13.74 -2.61
CA GLY A 684 -46.49 14.06 -3.62
C GLY A 684 -45.88 12.85 -4.32
N VAL A 685 -46.53 11.69 -4.28
CA VAL A 685 -46.01 10.47 -4.94
C VAL A 685 -46.24 10.54 -6.45
N LYS A 686 -45.20 10.21 -7.22
CA LYS A 686 -45.24 10.18 -8.69
C LYS A 686 -44.60 8.91 -9.23
N VAL A 687 -45.31 8.22 -10.12
CA VAL A 687 -44.79 7.05 -10.84
C VAL A 687 -44.99 7.30 -12.33
N TYR A 688 -43.94 7.53 -13.08
CA TYR A 688 -44.09 7.97 -14.47
C TYR A 688 -43.03 7.49 -15.44
N ASN A 689 -43.40 7.34 -16.71
CA ASN A 689 -42.44 7.01 -17.77
C ASN A 689 -41.65 5.72 -17.53
N ASN A 690 -42.22 4.77 -16.78
CA ASN A 690 -41.62 3.45 -16.57
C ASN A 690 -42.12 2.44 -17.60
N VAL A 691 -41.30 1.42 -17.86
CA VAL A 691 -41.73 0.20 -18.56
C VAL A 691 -41.62 -0.97 -17.58
N VAL A 692 -42.77 -1.57 -17.29
CA VAL A 692 -42.95 -2.65 -16.33
C VAL A 692 -43.61 -3.81 -17.08
N VAL A 693 -42.83 -4.79 -17.51
CA VAL A 693 -43.26 -5.77 -18.54
C VAL A 693 -42.86 -7.19 -18.16
N MET A 694 -43.73 -8.15 -18.47
CA MET A 694 -43.56 -9.58 -18.15
C MET A 694 -43.46 -9.78 -16.63
N ASN A 695 -44.48 -9.36 -15.90
CA ASN A 695 -44.54 -9.53 -14.44
C ASN A 695 -45.52 -10.65 -14.11
N ALA A 696 -45.52 -11.10 -12.86
CA ALA A 696 -46.25 -12.29 -12.43
C ALA A 696 -45.87 -13.52 -13.25
N LEU A 697 -44.59 -13.71 -13.57
CA LEU A 697 -44.14 -14.89 -14.33
C LEU A 697 -44.32 -16.19 -13.54
N ASP A 698 -44.30 -16.10 -12.21
CA ASP A 698 -44.44 -17.19 -11.26
C ASP A 698 -45.88 -17.38 -10.75
N TRP A 699 -46.87 -16.89 -11.49
CA TRP A 699 -48.27 -16.91 -11.05
C TRP A 699 -48.87 -18.32 -10.82
N LYS A 700 -48.22 -19.36 -11.34
CA LYS A 700 -48.59 -20.76 -11.09
C LYS A 700 -48.02 -21.29 -9.78
N ASP A 701 -47.02 -20.64 -9.19
CA ASP A 701 -46.51 -20.95 -7.84
C ASP A 701 -46.00 -19.73 -7.06
N PRO A 702 -46.81 -18.66 -6.90
CA PRO A 702 -46.36 -17.50 -6.16
C PRO A 702 -46.13 -17.90 -4.69
N PHE A 703 -45.22 -17.20 -4.01
CA PHE A 703 -44.91 -17.49 -2.60
C PHE A 703 -46.12 -17.38 -1.64
N GLN A 704 -47.19 -16.70 -2.08
CA GLN A 704 -48.48 -16.64 -1.42
C GLN A 704 -49.60 -16.41 -2.46
N GLN A 705 -50.82 -16.89 -2.17
CA GLN A 705 -52.00 -16.54 -2.96
C GLN A 705 -52.12 -15.02 -3.16
N TRP A 706 -52.46 -14.63 -4.39
CA TRP A 706 -52.67 -13.25 -4.82
C TRP A 706 -51.39 -12.40 -4.86
N GLN A 707 -50.21 -13.03 -4.85
CA GLN A 707 -48.92 -12.38 -5.10
C GLN A 707 -48.48 -12.64 -6.54
N ASP A 708 -49.29 -12.15 -7.47
CA ASP A 708 -49.21 -12.45 -8.90
C ASP A 708 -49.80 -11.29 -9.73
N GLY A 709 -49.64 -10.07 -9.22
CA GLY A 709 -50.05 -8.82 -9.85
C GLY A 709 -48.96 -8.16 -10.72
N THR A 710 -49.24 -6.96 -11.24
CA THR A 710 -48.20 -6.09 -11.85
C THR A 710 -47.91 -4.87 -11.00
N PHE A 711 -48.94 -4.08 -10.68
CA PHE A 711 -48.79 -2.81 -9.98
C PHE A 711 -49.74 -2.74 -8.79
N GLN A 712 -49.17 -2.65 -7.59
CA GLN A 712 -49.91 -2.47 -6.35
C GLN A 712 -49.63 -1.09 -5.76
N TYR A 713 -50.71 -0.39 -5.40
CA TYR A 713 -50.65 0.96 -4.83
C TYR A 713 -51.51 1.09 -3.57
N GLY A 714 -50.88 1.40 -2.44
CA GLY A 714 -51.52 1.65 -1.15
C GLY A 714 -51.34 3.10 -0.69
N GLN A 715 -52.39 3.92 -0.79
CA GLN A 715 -52.42 5.30 -0.30
C GLN A 715 -52.76 5.34 1.20
N ARG A 716 -52.04 6.17 1.96
CA ARG A 716 -52.31 6.47 3.37
C ARG A 716 -52.87 7.89 3.57
N THR A 717 -52.26 8.90 2.98
CA THR A 717 -52.70 10.31 3.05
C THR A 717 -52.08 11.11 1.92
N GLY A 718 -52.65 12.24 1.51
CA GLY A 718 -52.10 13.05 0.43
C GLY A 718 -52.45 12.53 -0.96
N SER A 719 -51.87 13.17 -1.97
CA SER A 719 -52.19 12.92 -3.38
C SER A 719 -51.03 12.29 -4.16
N ALA A 720 -51.38 11.57 -5.23
CA ALA A 720 -50.41 10.89 -6.08
C ALA A 720 -50.80 10.92 -7.57
N GLU A 721 -49.78 10.87 -8.43
CA GLU A 721 -49.92 10.93 -9.88
C GLU A 721 -49.16 9.75 -10.53
N ILE A 722 -49.87 8.89 -11.25
CA ILE A 722 -49.28 7.74 -11.95
C ILE A 722 -49.55 7.89 -13.44
N TYR A 723 -48.54 8.18 -14.25
CA TYR A 723 -48.78 8.60 -15.63
C TYR A 723 -47.71 8.21 -16.63
N ASN A 724 -48.09 8.12 -17.90
CA ASN A 724 -47.18 7.77 -18.99
C ASN A 724 -46.40 6.46 -18.77
N ASN A 725 -46.91 5.50 -18.00
CA ASN A 725 -46.25 4.21 -17.81
C ASN A 725 -46.75 3.16 -18.80
N VAL A 726 -45.93 2.13 -19.01
CA VAL A 726 -46.29 0.92 -19.75
C VAL A 726 -46.28 -0.25 -18.78
N PHE A 727 -47.44 -0.87 -18.57
CA PHE A 727 -47.61 -2.06 -17.74
C PHE A 727 -48.11 -3.23 -18.60
N ILE A 728 -47.35 -4.32 -18.64
CA ILE A 728 -47.70 -5.51 -19.44
C ILE A 728 -47.48 -6.79 -18.64
N GLY A 729 -48.52 -7.61 -18.56
CA GLY A 729 -48.44 -8.96 -17.97
C GLY A 729 -48.74 -8.98 -16.47
N THR A 730 -49.77 -9.73 -16.13
CA THR A 730 -50.21 -10.11 -14.76
C THR A 730 -50.89 -11.49 -14.82
N ALA A 731 -51.21 -12.07 -13.68
CA ALA A 731 -52.17 -13.16 -13.59
C ALA A 731 -53.52 -12.71 -12.98
N SER A 732 -53.56 -12.39 -11.68
CA SER A 732 -54.82 -12.07 -10.98
C SER A 732 -55.34 -10.66 -11.27
N SER A 733 -54.59 -9.62 -10.90
CA SER A 733 -54.94 -8.22 -11.16
C SER A 733 -53.75 -7.45 -11.70
N LEU A 734 -53.95 -6.71 -12.79
CA LEU A 734 -52.89 -5.88 -13.36
C LEU A 734 -52.61 -4.70 -12.44
N PHE A 735 -53.68 -4.20 -11.82
CA PHE A 735 -53.64 -3.09 -10.90
C PHE A 735 -54.39 -3.38 -9.60
N THR A 736 -53.78 -3.07 -8.45
CA THR A 736 -54.44 -3.13 -7.13
C THR A 736 -54.35 -1.78 -6.43
N LEU A 737 -55.48 -1.31 -5.90
CA LEU A 737 -55.59 -0.04 -5.17
C LEU A 737 -56.17 -0.24 -3.78
N ARG A 738 -55.51 0.34 -2.77
CA ARG A 738 -56.04 0.43 -1.41
C ARG A 738 -55.89 1.86 -0.89
N PHE A 739 -56.97 2.42 -0.35
CA PHE A 739 -56.93 3.60 0.50
C PHE A 739 -56.97 3.17 1.96
N SER A 740 -56.10 3.68 2.81
CA SER A 740 -56.10 3.40 4.25
C SER A 740 -55.68 4.67 5.00
N ALA A 741 -55.84 4.72 6.32
CA ALA A 741 -55.30 5.80 7.15
C ALA A 741 -54.93 5.22 8.51
N ALA A 742 -53.79 5.61 9.07
CA ALA A 742 -53.35 5.09 10.36
C ALA A 742 -54.19 5.68 11.51
N PRO A 743 -54.22 5.02 12.68
CA PRO A 743 -54.96 5.54 13.83
C PRO A 743 -54.59 6.99 14.17
N GLY A 744 -55.59 7.87 14.21
CA GLY A 744 -55.42 9.29 14.53
C GLY A 744 -55.14 10.19 13.31
N GLU A 745 -54.87 9.62 12.14
CA GLU A 745 -54.85 10.38 10.89
C GLU A 745 -56.27 10.69 10.42
N THR A 746 -56.48 11.90 9.93
CA THR A 746 -57.78 12.32 9.39
C THR A 746 -57.66 12.37 7.87
N PRO A 747 -58.33 11.46 7.14
CA PRO A 747 -58.38 11.50 5.69
C PRO A 747 -58.90 12.84 5.17
N ASP A 748 -58.21 13.43 4.19
CA ASP A 748 -58.64 14.67 3.54
C ASP A 748 -59.45 14.33 2.28
N PRO A 749 -60.68 14.85 2.10
CA PRO A 749 -61.47 14.62 0.89
C PRO A 749 -60.89 15.27 -0.38
N THR A 750 -59.86 16.10 -0.24
CA THR A 750 -59.09 16.65 -1.36
C THR A 750 -57.96 15.73 -1.83
N ASP A 751 -57.59 14.72 -1.02
CA ASP A 751 -56.60 13.71 -1.40
C ASP A 751 -57.08 12.91 -2.61
N GLU A 752 -56.24 12.83 -3.66
CA GLU A 752 -56.55 12.07 -4.85
C GLU A 752 -55.38 11.25 -5.40
N VAL A 753 -55.70 10.04 -5.87
CA VAL A 753 -54.82 9.23 -6.70
C VAL A 753 -55.30 9.35 -8.13
N VAL A 754 -54.48 9.97 -8.98
CA VAL A 754 -54.78 10.19 -10.39
C VAL A 754 -53.89 9.27 -11.23
N MET A 755 -54.51 8.42 -12.04
CA MET A 755 -53.82 7.56 -12.99
C MET A 755 -54.21 7.95 -14.40
N HIS A 756 -53.27 8.47 -15.19
CA HIS A 756 -53.59 8.95 -16.52
C HIS A 756 -52.53 8.73 -17.59
N ASP A 757 -52.96 8.64 -18.85
CA ASP A 757 -52.09 8.50 -20.01
C ASP A 757 -51.16 7.25 -19.94
N ASN A 758 -51.55 6.22 -19.20
CA ASN A 758 -50.82 4.96 -19.11
C ASN A 758 -51.31 3.96 -20.17
N TYR A 759 -50.42 3.04 -20.54
CA TYR A 759 -50.72 1.88 -21.37
C TYR A 759 -50.70 0.62 -20.53
N PHE A 760 -51.79 -0.12 -20.52
CA PHE A 760 -51.92 -1.40 -19.84
C PHE A 760 -52.26 -2.51 -20.83
N SER A 761 -51.63 -3.68 -20.69
CA SER A 761 -52.07 -4.85 -21.45
C SER A 761 -51.78 -6.20 -20.82
N HIS A 762 -52.54 -7.22 -21.24
CA HIS A 762 -52.33 -8.63 -20.90
C HIS A 762 -52.53 -8.93 -19.40
N SER A 763 -53.77 -9.28 -19.04
CA SER A 763 -54.14 -9.87 -17.75
C SER A 763 -54.87 -11.19 -17.95
N ARG A 764 -54.69 -12.15 -17.03
CA ARG A 764 -55.31 -13.48 -17.06
C ARG A 764 -56.62 -13.58 -16.27
N ASP A 765 -56.99 -12.58 -15.47
CA ASP A 765 -58.31 -12.52 -14.82
C ASP A 765 -58.95 -11.14 -14.99
N ILE A 766 -58.70 -10.23 -14.04
CA ILE A 766 -59.29 -8.88 -14.03
C ILE A 766 -58.25 -7.80 -14.35
N PHE A 767 -58.71 -6.61 -14.73
CA PHE A 767 -57.81 -5.47 -14.91
C PHE A 767 -57.39 -4.89 -13.57
N ALA A 768 -58.35 -4.59 -12.70
CA ALA A 768 -58.09 -3.88 -11.46
C ALA A 768 -58.97 -4.33 -10.30
N TYR A 769 -58.35 -4.43 -9.12
CA TYR A 769 -59.02 -4.67 -7.84
C TYR A 769 -58.88 -3.43 -6.93
N ILE A 770 -60.01 -2.90 -6.46
CA ILE A 770 -60.04 -1.70 -5.59
C ILE A 770 -60.70 -2.08 -4.27
N HIS A 771 -59.93 -2.01 -3.18
CA HIS A 771 -60.32 -2.53 -1.86
C HIS A 771 -61.05 -1.47 -1.01
N ASP A 772 -62.18 -1.81 -0.38
CA ASP A 772 -62.84 -0.97 0.65
C ASP A 772 -62.06 -0.99 1.95
N THR A 773 -61.71 0.16 2.52
CA THR A 773 -61.10 0.19 3.87
C THR A 773 -61.75 1.26 4.75
N PRO A 774 -62.42 0.88 5.87
CA PRO A 774 -63.14 1.81 6.74
C PRO A 774 -62.35 2.98 7.30
N SER A 775 -61.02 2.86 7.36
CA SER A 775 -60.16 3.94 7.86
C SER A 775 -60.08 5.14 6.91
N ASN A 776 -60.36 4.97 5.61
CA ASN A 776 -60.25 6.05 4.63
C ASN A 776 -61.25 5.92 3.48
N TYR A 777 -62.41 6.55 3.65
CA TYR A 777 -63.44 6.71 2.61
C TYR A 777 -63.43 8.07 1.92
N ALA A 778 -62.55 8.99 2.34
CA ALA A 778 -62.54 10.37 1.84
C ALA A 778 -61.73 10.51 0.55
N SER A 779 -60.61 9.81 0.44
CA SER A 779 -59.71 9.93 -0.72
C SER A 779 -60.40 9.50 -2.01
N LYS A 780 -60.05 10.19 -3.10
CA LYS A 780 -60.62 10.02 -4.43
C LYS A 780 -59.69 9.24 -5.34
N PHE A 781 -60.27 8.45 -6.23
CA PHE A 781 -59.56 7.83 -7.35
C PHE A 781 -60.01 8.41 -8.68
N ARG A 782 -59.06 8.81 -9.53
CA ARG A 782 -59.30 9.28 -10.90
C ARG A 782 -58.50 8.43 -11.87
N PHE A 783 -59.18 7.85 -12.85
CA PHE A 783 -58.58 7.02 -13.89
C PHE A 783 -58.92 7.59 -15.27
N GLU A 784 -57.96 8.25 -15.92
CA GLU A 784 -58.23 9.18 -17.02
C GLU A 784 -57.33 8.94 -18.25
N ASN A 785 -57.89 8.97 -19.46
CA ASN A 785 -57.11 8.89 -20.72
C ASN A 785 -56.20 7.65 -20.86
N ASN A 786 -56.46 6.58 -20.11
CA ASN A 786 -55.63 5.37 -20.20
C ASN A 786 -56.04 4.47 -21.36
N VAL A 787 -55.10 3.65 -21.82
CA VAL A 787 -55.29 2.63 -22.84
C VAL A 787 -55.21 1.25 -22.19
N ILE A 788 -56.23 0.40 -22.38
CA ILE A 788 -56.28 -0.94 -21.80
C ILE A 788 -56.54 -1.98 -22.88
N ARG A 789 -55.66 -2.98 -23.01
CA ARG A 789 -55.69 -3.96 -24.11
C ARG A 789 -55.55 -5.40 -23.62
N GLN A 790 -56.23 -6.35 -24.26
CA GLN A 790 -56.03 -7.80 -24.03
C GLN A 790 -56.20 -8.22 -22.56
N ILE A 791 -57.37 -7.97 -21.99
CA ILE A 791 -57.75 -8.54 -20.68
C ILE A 791 -58.54 -9.82 -20.97
N ASN A 792 -57.87 -10.97 -20.89
CA ASN A 792 -58.36 -12.26 -21.37
C ASN A 792 -58.30 -13.28 -20.22
N PHE A 793 -59.41 -13.98 -19.97
CA PHE A 793 -59.47 -14.90 -18.84
C PHE A 793 -58.75 -16.23 -19.14
N HIS A 794 -57.64 -16.48 -18.45
CA HIS A 794 -56.80 -17.69 -18.52
C HIS A 794 -56.43 -18.19 -17.10
N TYR A 795 -57.02 -17.61 -16.05
CA TYR A 795 -56.69 -17.89 -14.65
C TYR A 795 -57.34 -19.19 -14.12
N ASP A 796 -58.02 -19.94 -14.97
CA ASP A 796 -58.53 -21.29 -14.71
C ASP A 796 -57.46 -22.39 -14.82
N GLU A 797 -56.24 -22.05 -15.25
CA GLU A 797 -55.13 -23.01 -15.28
C GLU A 797 -54.61 -23.39 -13.88
N ILE A 798 -54.85 -22.56 -12.85
CA ILE A 798 -54.47 -22.89 -11.46
C ILE A 798 -55.62 -23.59 -10.71
N PRO A 799 -55.31 -24.43 -9.70
CA PRO A 799 -56.34 -25.08 -8.89
C PRO A 799 -57.19 -24.07 -8.11
N GLY A 800 -58.49 -24.34 -7.98
CA GLY A 800 -59.39 -23.48 -7.19
C GLY A 800 -60.78 -23.25 -7.80
N GLY A 801 -61.00 -23.70 -9.04
CA GLY A 801 -62.29 -23.51 -9.72
C GLY A 801 -62.54 -22.06 -10.12
N HIS A 802 -61.47 -21.34 -10.49
CA HIS A 802 -61.55 -19.97 -10.98
C HIS A 802 -62.41 -19.93 -12.25
N VAL A 803 -63.27 -18.91 -12.33
CA VAL A 803 -64.17 -18.69 -13.47
C VAL A 803 -64.10 -17.24 -13.89
N ASN A 804 -64.29 -17.00 -15.18
CA ASN A 804 -64.32 -15.64 -15.72
C ASN A 804 -65.45 -14.83 -15.07
N SER A 805 -65.08 -13.89 -14.21
CA SER A 805 -66.01 -13.01 -13.51
C SER A 805 -66.62 -11.92 -14.42
N ASN A 806 -66.18 -11.85 -15.68
CA ASN A 806 -66.66 -10.97 -16.73
C ASN A 806 -66.59 -9.48 -16.36
N LYS A 807 -65.56 -9.06 -15.64
CA LYS A 807 -65.34 -7.68 -15.18
C LYS A 807 -63.88 -7.27 -15.26
N MET A 808 -63.61 -6.04 -15.70
CA MET A 808 -62.27 -5.48 -15.74
C MET A 808 -61.95 -4.78 -14.41
N PHE A 809 -62.75 -3.77 -14.02
CA PHE A 809 -62.65 -3.15 -12.72
C PHE A 809 -63.62 -3.83 -11.73
N TYR A 810 -63.05 -4.46 -10.70
CA TYR A 810 -63.80 -4.92 -9.54
C TYR A 810 -63.90 -3.78 -8.53
N VAL A 811 -64.85 -2.87 -8.77
CA VAL A 811 -65.11 -1.71 -7.89
C VAL A 811 -66.26 -1.95 -6.93
N SER A 812 -67.09 -2.97 -7.14
CA SER A 812 -68.14 -3.32 -6.16
C SER A 812 -67.59 -3.73 -4.79
N ASP A 813 -66.28 -4.02 -4.70
CA ASP A 813 -65.56 -4.21 -3.44
C ASP A 813 -65.04 -2.91 -2.81
N ASN A 814 -65.33 -1.75 -3.40
CA ASN A 814 -65.17 -0.43 -2.78
C ASN A 814 -66.42 0.42 -3.03
N THR A 815 -67.25 0.53 -2.00
CA THR A 815 -68.56 1.19 -2.10
C THR A 815 -68.59 2.61 -1.54
N HIS A 816 -67.44 3.14 -1.08
CA HIS A 816 -67.39 4.39 -0.33
C HIS A 816 -66.53 5.48 -0.98
N ASN A 817 -65.32 5.16 -1.49
CA ASN A 817 -64.41 6.17 -2.01
C ASN A 817 -64.90 6.78 -3.34
N PRO A 818 -64.89 8.10 -3.53
CA PRO A 818 -65.26 8.69 -4.82
C PRO A 818 -64.35 8.21 -5.96
N MET A 819 -64.94 7.69 -7.04
CA MET A 819 -64.21 7.16 -8.19
C MET A 819 -64.68 7.80 -9.50
N VAL A 820 -63.72 8.26 -10.31
CA VAL A 820 -63.96 8.92 -11.60
C VAL A 820 -63.20 8.23 -12.71
N PHE A 821 -63.91 7.80 -13.76
CA PHE A 821 -63.35 7.16 -14.95
C PHE A 821 -63.64 8.01 -16.18
N THR A 822 -62.62 8.62 -16.77
CA THR A 822 -62.82 9.59 -17.86
C THR A 822 -61.98 9.28 -19.10
N ASN A 823 -62.60 9.25 -20.28
CA ASN A 823 -61.91 9.16 -21.58
C ASN A 823 -60.95 7.96 -21.74
N ASN A 824 -61.16 6.87 -21.03
CA ASN A 824 -60.34 5.67 -21.19
C ASN A 824 -60.75 4.92 -22.45
N THR A 825 -59.78 4.29 -23.12
CA THR A 825 -60.02 3.49 -24.32
C THR A 825 -59.59 2.05 -24.06
N ARG A 826 -60.47 1.10 -24.38
CA ARG A 826 -60.18 -0.33 -24.20
C ARG A 826 -60.57 -1.19 -25.41
N ASP A 827 -60.08 -2.43 -25.44
CA ASP A 827 -60.66 -3.50 -26.25
C ASP A 827 -61.24 -4.65 -25.37
N GLY A 828 -61.58 -5.78 -25.99
CA GLY A 828 -62.12 -6.96 -25.31
C GLY A 828 -63.61 -6.90 -25.01
N GLY A 829 -64.16 -8.01 -24.48
CA GLY A 829 -65.60 -8.20 -24.25
C GLY A 829 -66.06 -8.13 -22.79
N GLN A 830 -65.14 -8.12 -21.82
CA GLN A 830 -65.50 -8.07 -20.40
C GLN A 830 -66.26 -6.79 -20.03
N VAL A 831 -67.03 -6.76 -18.93
CA VAL A 831 -67.66 -5.52 -18.45
C VAL A 831 -66.58 -4.56 -17.95
N PHE A 832 -66.61 -3.28 -18.35
CA PHE A 832 -65.57 -2.32 -17.95
C PHE A 832 -65.58 -2.06 -16.43
N ILE A 833 -66.72 -1.62 -15.90
CA ILE A 833 -66.91 -1.31 -14.49
C ILE A 833 -68.08 -2.17 -13.99
N ASP A 834 -67.83 -3.08 -13.05
CA ASP A 834 -68.82 -4.08 -12.62
C ASP A 834 -70.10 -3.47 -12.03
N SER A 835 -69.99 -2.40 -11.24
CA SER A 835 -71.11 -1.72 -10.60
C SER A 835 -71.98 -0.92 -11.58
N ILE A 836 -71.38 -0.28 -12.60
CA ILE A 836 -72.10 0.45 -13.66
C ILE A 836 -72.67 -0.52 -14.71
N ALA A 837 -72.12 -1.73 -14.81
CA ALA A 837 -72.42 -2.73 -15.84
C ALA A 837 -72.20 -2.20 -17.27
N GLY A 838 -71.18 -1.35 -17.47
CA GLY A 838 -70.87 -0.73 -18.77
C GLY A 838 -69.69 0.23 -18.72
N ASN A 839 -69.52 1.00 -19.81
CA ASN A 839 -68.40 1.94 -19.96
C ASN A 839 -68.62 3.30 -19.30
N ASN A 840 -69.87 3.76 -19.25
CA ASN A 840 -70.23 5.11 -18.84
C ASN A 840 -71.52 5.07 -18.02
N GLY A 841 -71.66 6.00 -17.08
CA GLY A 841 -72.80 6.10 -16.18
C GLY A 841 -72.40 6.64 -14.81
N THR A 842 -73.38 6.75 -13.93
CA THR A 842 -73.16 7.14 -12.54
C THR A 842 -73.94 6.19 -11.65
N LEU A 843 -73.28 5.61 -10.65
CA LEU A 843 -73.90 4.81 -9.60
C LEU A 843 -73.18 5.08 -8.28
N GLY A 844 -73.92 5.60 -7.28
CA GLY A 844 -73.36 5.92 -5.97
C GLY A 844 -72.20 6.91 -6.05
N ASN A 845 -71.05 6.49 -5.54
CA ASN A 845 -69.77 7.20 -5.50
C ASN A 845 -68.95 7.10 -6.81
N ILE A 846 -69.48 6.43 -7.84
CA ILE A 846 -68.75 6.11 -9.07
C ILE A 846 -69.35 6.89 -10.25
N THR A 847 -68.50 7.61 -10.99
CA THR A 847 -68.89 8.31 -12.22
C THR A 847 -67.94 7.95 -13.36
N ALA A 848 -68.50 7.60 -14.51
CA ALA A 848 -67.76 7.22 -15.71
C ALA A 848 -68.29 7.97 -16.94
N THR A 849 -67.43 8.69 -17.66
CA THR A 849 -67.81 9.50 -18.84
C THR A 849 -66.75 9.44 -19.94
N GLY A 850 -67.19 9.38 -21.20
CA GLY A 850 -66.30 9.43 -22.36
C GLY A 850 -65.45 8.15 -22.58
N ASN A 851 -65.64 7.10 -21.80
CA ASN A 851 -64.92 5.84 -21.99
C ASN A 851 -65.44 5.07 -23.21
N THR A 852 -64.55 4.47 -23.99
CA THR A 852 -64.88 3.80 -25.26
C THR A 852 -64.33 2.38 -25.32
N THR A 853 -65.04 1.51 -26.06
CA THR A 853 -64.57 0.16 -26.39
C THR A 853 -64.41 0.04 -27.90
N ASN A 854 -63.21 -0.31 -28.32
CA ASN A 854 -62.90 -0.64 -29.71
C ASN A 854 -62.88 -2.16 -29.89
N ALA A 855 -63.12 -2.64 -31.12
CA ALA A 855 -63.07 -4.06 -31.43
C ALA A 855 -61.67 -4.67 -31.17
N SER A 856 -60.62 -3.89 -31.45
CA SER A 856 -59.22 -4.18 -31.11
C SER A 856 -58.47 -2.86 -31.05
N LEU A 857 -57.48 -2.78 -30.17
CA LEU A 857 -56.51 -1.69 -30.18
C LEU A 857 -55.19 -2.16 -30.79
N ALA A 858 -54.46 -1.22 -31.42
CA ALA A 858 -53.13 -1.48 -31.92
C ALA A 858 -52.18 -1.81 -30.75
N PRO A 859 -51.21 -2.72 -30.91
CA PRO A 859 -50.24 -2.96 -29.86
C PRO A 859 -49.23 -1.81 -29.76
N ILE A 860 -48.67 -1.62 -28.57
CA ILE A 860 -47.48 -0.79 -28.40
C ILE A 860 -46.30 -1.38 -29.17
N LYS A 861 -45.46 -0.53 -29.76
CA LYS A 861 -44.27 -0.96 -30.49
C LYS A 861 -43.01 -0.47 -29.80
N PHE A 862 -42.15 -1.42 -29.45
CA PHE A 862 -40.83 -1.14 -28.89
C PHE A 862 -39.75 -1.15 -29.97
N LYS A 863 -38.63 -0.49 -29.70
CA LYS A 863 -37.51 -0.34 -30.63
C LYS A 863 -36.92 -1.67 -31.08
N ASP A 864 -36.57 -2.54 -30.13
CA ASP A 864 -36.05 -3.87 -30.46
C ASP A 864 -36.23 -4.84 -29.29
N VAL A 865 -37.23 -5.70 -29.43
CA VAL A 865 -37.60 -6.75 -28.47
C VAL A 865 -37.60 -8.14 -29.10
N ALA A 866 -36.78 -8.33 -30.14
CA ALA A 866 -36.65 -9.63 -30.80
C ALA A 866 -36.30 -10.73 -29.78
N PRO A 867 -36.82 -11.96 -29.93
CA PRO A 867 -37.53 -12.48 -31.10
C PRO A 867 -39.03 -12.15 -31.16
N PHE A 868 -39.57 -11.36 -30.23
CA PHE A 868 -40.99 -11.05 -30.18
C PHE A 868 -41.39 -9.99 -31.22
N SER A 869 -42.49 -10.25 -31.92
CA SER A 869 -43.10 -9.28 -32.84
C SER A 869 -43.92 -8.24 -32.07
N SER A 870 -44.25 -7.11 -32.68
CA SER A 870 -45.12 -6.11 -32.06
C SER A 870 -46.52 -6.62 -31.73
N THR A 871 -46.99 -7.69 -32.39
CA THR A 871 -48.31 -8.31 -32.14
C THR A 871 -48.21 -9.53 -31.23
N PHE A 872 -47.06 -9.76 -30.59
CA PHE A 872 -46.86 -10.88 -29.69
C PHE A 872 -47.82 -10.81 -28.49
N ASP A 873 -48.32 -11.97 -28.09
CA ASP A 873 -49.14 -12.14 -26.90
C ASP A 873 -48.23 -12.37 -25.69
N TRP A 874 -48.13 -11.35 -24.84
CA TRP A 874 -47.24 -11.38 -23.68
C TRP A 874 -47.74 -12.33 -22.58
N SER A 875 -49.00 -12.78 -22.62
CA SER A 875 -49.53 -13.79 -21.69
C SER A 875 -49.00 -15.20 -21.95
N LEU A 876 -48.27 -15.41 -23.04
CA LEU A 876 -47.60 -16.68 -23.33
C LEU A 876 -46.25 -16.84 -22.62
N VAL A 877 -45.77 -15.80 -21.92
CA VAL A 877 -44.49 -15.84 -21.21
C VAL A 877 -44.72 -16.14 -19.74
N GLU A 878 -44.01 -17.14 -19.22
CA GLU A 878 -44.08 -17.63 -17.84
C GLU A 878 -42.67 -17.97 -17.32
N ARG A 879 -42.54 -18.20 -16.00
CA ARG A 879 -41.37 -18.85 -15.41
C ARG A 879 -41.51 -20.36 -15.58
N TRP A 880 -40.40 -21.04 -15.84
CA TRP A 880 -40.41 -22.51 -15.81
C TRP A 880 -40.26 -23.00 -14.37
N ASP A 881 -41.22 -23.82 -13.93
CA ASP A 881 -41.16 -24.65 -12.73
C ASP A 881 -41.80 -26.02 -13.03
N ASP A 882 -41.40 -27.07 -12.32
CA ASP A 882 -41.98 -28.41 -12.48
C ASP A 882 -43.13 -28.71 -11.52
N TYR A 883 -43.26 -27.93 -10.44
CA TYR A 883 -44.22 -28.14 -9.38
C TYR A 883 -44.59 -26.84 -8.69
N SER A 884 -45.87 -26.71 -8.28
CA SER A 884 -46.31 -25.65 -7.39
C SER A 884 -46.35 -26.13 -5.95
N ASP A 885 -45.54 -25.53 -5.10
CA ASP A 885 -45.57 -25.74 -3.65
C ASP A 885 -46.84 -25.14 -3.01
N LEU A 886 -47.28 -23.96 -3.47
CA LEU A 886 -48.47 -23.27 -2.94
C LEU A 886 -49.74 -24.10 -3.14
N TYR A 887 -49.92 -24.65 -4.34
CA TYR A 887 -51.13 -25.40 -4.71
C TYR A 887 -50.97 -26.92 -4.60
N ALA A 888 -49.76 -27.40 -4.33
CA ALA A 888 -49.41 -28.81 -4.23
C ALA A 888 -49.81 -29.64 -5.47
N VAL A 889 -49.49 -29.11 -6.67
CA VAL A 889 -49.76 -29.77 -7.95
C VAL A 889 -48.59 -29.59 -8.94
N PRO A 890 -48.38 -30.52 -9.89
CA PRO A 890 -47.42 -30.30 -10.98
C PRO A 890 -47.83 -29.14 -11.88
N ILE A 891 -46.85 -28.39 -12.37
CA ILE A 891 -47.05 -27.29 -13.33
C ILE A 891 -46.90 -27.83 -14.75
N TYR A 892 -47.76 -27.33 -15.64
CA TYR A 892 -47.73 -27.70 -17.05
C TYR A 892 -47.79 -26.47 -17.96
N PHE A 893 -47.14 -26.60 -19.11
CA PHE A 893 -47.08 -25.59 -20.16
C PHE A 893 -47.68 -26.13 -21.45
N ASN A 894 -48.40 -25.27 -22.17
CA ASN A 894 -49.06 -25.54 -23.43
C ASN A 894 -48.11 -25.41 -24.61
N TYR A 895 -48.48 -26.06 -25.73
CA TYR A 895 -47.78 -25.87 -27.00
C TYR A 895 -47.80 -24.39 -27.40
N GLY A 896 -46.63 -23.82 -27.67
CA GLY A 896 -46.49 -22.42 -28.05
C GLY A 896 -46.16 -21.47 -26.90
N ASP A 897 -46.24 -21.92 -25.64
CA ASP A 897 -45.82 -21.14 -24.48
C ASP A 897 -44.31 -20.90 -24.48
N TYR A 898 -43.92 -19.82 -23.82
CA TYR A 898 -42.54 -19.40 -23.64
C TYR A 898 -42.22 -19.41 -22.16
N VAL A 899 -41.08 -19.99 -21.81
CA VAL A 899 -40.65 -20.05 -20.41
C VAL A 899 -39.25 -19.49 -20.24
N TYR A 900 -39.07 -18.70 -19.19
CA TYR A 900 -37.76 -18.35 -18.67
C TYR A 900 -37.31 -19.39 -17.65
N ASP A 901 -36.14 -19.97 -17.89
CA ASP A 901 -35.43 -20.79 -16.92
C ASP A 901 -34.54 -19.87 -16.08
N PHE A 902 -35.07 -19.37 -14.96
CA PHE A 902 -34.43 -18.36 -14.11
C PHE A 902 -33.03 -18.76 -13.63
N PRO A 903 -32.74 -20.03 -13.27
CA PRO A 903 -31.38 -20.48 -12.99
C PRO A 903 -30.36 -20.18 -14.09
N THR A 904 -30.76 -20.28 -15.37
CA THR A 904 -29.84 -20.06 -16.51
C THR A 904 -30.07 -18.73 -17.24
N GLY A 905 -31.19 -18.06 -17.01
CA GLY A 905 -31.62 -16.85 -17.75
C GLY A 905 -32.06 -17.13 -19.19
N ASN A 906 -32.19 -18.40 -19.58
CA ASN A 906 -32.52 -18.77 -20.96
C ASN A 906 -34.04 -18.72 -21.20
N LEU A 907 -34.39 -18.32 -22.42
CA LEU A 907 -35.77 -18.30 -22.92
C LEU A 907 -35.99 -19.50 -23.85
N TYR A 908 -37.00 -20.31 -23.54
CA TYR A 908 -37.40 -21.46 -24.34
C TYR A 908 -38.82 -21.31 -24.87
N LYS A 909 -39.10 -21.93 -26.01
CA LYS A 909 -40.44 -22.08 -26.57
C LYS A 909 -40.86 -23.55 -26.59
N ASN A 910 -42.05 -23.86 -26.09
CA ASN A 910 -42.61 -25.20 -26.23
C ASN A 910 -43.01 -25.46 -27.69
N VAL A 911 -42.42 -26.51 -28.29
CA VAL A 911 -42.65 -26.95 -29.66
C VAL A 911 -43.29 -28.35 -29.74
N GLU A 912 -43.62 -28.98 -28.61
CA GLU A 912 -44.29 -30.27 -28.55
C GLU A 912 -45.81 -30.12 -28.78
N ALA A 913 -46.29 -30.49 -29.96
CA ALA A 913 -47.69 -30.30 -30.33
C ALA A 913 -48.64 -31.22 -29.54
N GLY A 914 -49.74 -30.65 -29.02
CA GLY A 914 -50.89 -31.41 -28.49
C GLY A 914 -50.72 -31.98 -27.07
N THR A 915 -49.65 -31.62 -26.35
CA THR A 915 -49.41 -32.08 -24.97
C THR A 915 -49.12 -30.92 -24.03
N HIS A 916 -49.76 -30.95 -22.86
CA HIS A 916 -49.31 -30.25 -21.66
C HIS A 916 -47.98 -30.89 -21.21
N THR A 917 -46.94 -30.10 -20.98
CA THR A 917 -45.61 -30.63 -20.61
C THR A 917 -45.09 -29.99 -19.34
N GLY A 918 -44.58 -30.81 -18.42
CA GLY A 918 -43.78 -30.39 -17.26
C GLY A 918 -42.30 -30.79 -17.41
N LYS A 919 -41.87 -31.18 -18.62
CA LYS A 919 -40.49 -31.61 -18.87
C LYS A 919 -39.54 -30.44 -18.74
N ASN A 920 -38.38 -30.64 -18.11
CA ASN A 920 -37.36 -29.60 -17.95
C ASN A 920 -36.80 -29.10 -19.30
N PRO A 921 -36.78 -27.77 -19.56
CA PRO A 921 -36.34 -27.18 -20.83
C PRO A 921 -34.90 -27.48 -21.21
N ALA A 922 -33.99 -27.46 -20.24
CA ALA A 922 -32.56 -27.65 -20.48
C ALA A 922 -32.20 -29.10 -20.90
N THR A 923 -33.05 -30.07 -20.55
CA THR A 923 -32.78 -31.51 -20.80
C THR A 923 -33.69 -32.15 -21.85
N ASN A 924 -34.68 -31.42 -22.38
CA ASN A 924 -35.68 -31.96 -23.31
C ASN A 924 -35.80 -31.13 -24.60
N PRO A 925 -34.78 -31.13 -25.49
CA PRO A 925 -34.74 -30.29 -26.69
C PRO A 925 -35.78 -30.68 -27.77
N ALA A 926 -36.40 -31.86 -27.67
CA ALA A 926 -37.52 -32.24 -28.52
C ALA A 926 -38.83 -31.55 -28.12
N THR A 927 -38.91 -31.10 -26.88
CA THR A 927 -40.06 -30.37 -26.32
C THR A 927 -39.83 -28.87 -26.35
N TRP A 928 -38.60 -28.44 -26.06
CA TRP A 928 -38.26 -27.03 -25.88
C TRP A 928 -37.23 -26.56 -26.90
N SER A 929 -37.56 -25.52 -27.64
CA SER A 929 -36.63 -24.81 -28.51
C SER A 929 -36.01 -23.65 -27.73
N LEU A 930 -34.70 -23.70 -27.48
CA LEU A 930 -33.95 -22.56 -26.97
C LEU A 930 -34.00 -21.41 -27.98
N LEU A 931 -34.31 -20.21 -27.51
CA LEU A 931 -34.33 -19.00 -28.32
C LEU A 931 -33.05 -18.20 -28.11
N THR A 932 -32.73 -17.34 -29.07
CA THR A 932 -31.70 -16.32 -28.87
C THR A 932 -32.11 -15.41 -27.71
N PRO A 933 -31.15 -14.91 -26.90
CA PRO A 933 -31.44 -13.96 -25.84
C PRO A 933 -32.31 -12.81 -26.35
N MET A 934 -33.34 -12.48 -25.57
CA MET A 934 -34.25 -11.40 -25.87
C MET A 934 -33.47 -10.08 -25.92
N LYS A 935 -33.77 -9.25 -26.92
CA LYS A 935 -33.32 -7.86 -26.94
C LYS A 935 -34.24 -7.01 -26.07
N GLU A 936 -33.68 -6.01 -25.39
CA GLU A 936 -34.39 -5.32 -24.29
C GLU A 936 -34.41 -3.80 -24.47
N ASP A 937 -34.51 -3.34 -25.72
CA ASP A 937 -34.74 -1.94 -26.03
C ASP A 937 -36.25 -1.65 -26.04
N PHE A 938 -36.78 -1.47 -24.82
CA PHE A 938 -38.17 -1.15 -24.53
C PHE A 938 -38.53 0.32 -24.70
N ARG A 939 -37.64 1.16 -25.27
CA ARG A 939 -38.07 2.48 -25.72
C ARG A 939 -39.08 2.33 -26.83
N LEU A 940 -39.95 3.32 -26.99
CA LEU A 940 -40.92 3.31 -28.07
C LEU A 940 -40.23 3.43 -29.44
N ASP A 941 -40.70 2.62 -30.37
CA ASP A 941 -40.43 2.84 -31.79
C ASP A 941 -41.17 4.09 -32.28
N ALA A 942 -40.60 4.79 -33.25
CA ALA A 942 -41.20 6.00 -33.82
C ALA A 942 -42.56 5.74 -34.50
N THR A 943 -42.84 4.49 -34.87
CA THR A 943 -44.12 4.05 -35.46
C THR A 943 -45.12 3.52 -34.42
N SER A 944 -44.79 3.58 -33.13
CA SER A 944 -45.72 3.25 -32.04
C SER A 944 -46.86 4.26 -32.01
N PRO A 945 -48.13 3.84 -31.89
CA PRO A 945 -49.28 4.75 -31.84
C PRO A 945 -49.41 5.48 -30.49
N TYR A 946 -48.62 5.10 -29.49
CA TYR A 946 -48.71 5.62 -28.11
C TYR A 946 -47.47 6.44 -27.73
N GLN A 947 -47.08 7.38 -28.59
CA GLN A 947 -45.92 8.25 -28.33
C GLN A 947 -46.08 9.03 -27.01
N GLY A 948 -45.00 9.23 -26.28
CA GLY A 948 -44.99 9.93 -24.99
C GLY A 948 -45.18 9.03 -23.75
N THR A 949 -45.53 7.76 -23.95
CA THR A 949 -45.65 6.75 -22.88
C THR A 949 -44.38 5.91 -22.74
N GLY A 950 -44.07 5.43 -21.54
CA GLY A 950 -42.90 4.62 -21.22
C GLY A 950 -41.62 5.45 -21.14
N LEU A 951 -40.49 4.80 -21.42
CA LEU A 951 -39.16 5.39 -21.27
C LEU A 951 -38.99 6.63 -22.16
N LEU A 952 -38.49 7.71 -21.57
CA LEU A 952 -38.05 8.88 -22.34
C LEU A 952 -36.68 8.62 -23.00
N PRO A 953 -36.39 9.24 -24.16
CA PRO A 953 -35.19 9.00 -24.96
C PRO A 953 -33.85 9.33 -24.30
#